data_AF-A0ABD0V4Y6-F1
#
_entry.id   AF-A0ABD0V4Y6-F1
#
_cell.length_a   1.000
_cell.length_b   1.000
_cell.length_c   1.000
_cell.angle_alpha   90.00
_cell.angle_beta   90.00
_cell.angle_gamma   90.00
#
_symmetry.space_group_name_H-M   'P 1'
#
loop_
_entity.id
_entity.type
_entity.pdbx_description
1 polymer ?
#
loop_
_entity_poly.entity_id
_entity_poly.type
_entity_poly.pdbx_seq_one_letter_code
_entity_poly.pdbx_strand_id
1 'polypeptide(L)'
;MLRSCVASPSAPYSFLSYSWSFLPKPAASVRNFSGTLSDHSYSLSYLAPPLCATAVREDGEEEKEVGGSDFIEVGYITSVHGLKGELRVKPNTGFPELRFCKPGRRWLKARILGKETISEMELTRGRSHPGQKCWIISFEAIDTVDKAKQVVGSTILVREEDKPELEEDEFYTHELVGMRVLHKETGILVGMVANVLNTGANDLLHVKRYSSEPSKGKMNLSDSHLLETDASGQFLWIPFVKAIVPDIDMERREMIITPPKGLLELNLRSDMRSKKERRKMEWKLRKRLQQRFTAAKKKLQEMGQSHLFDGFSIGEKGQRAMLARHIVDLNLSLFQHAVRCMEASSMRLSLFDFVDANSDLLLKNALMIPYKYLLDSVYPEKNDELFKEGLRLLNNSKAAIILVINDDSSLGMVSNELVLHKLQQLLADYQSFLKFGEKCNEIPFIMLTSTGQTKSIEQLLLDNDYFGFNAEKVLFLEETRLPIVSRSVDSKKILLKSSWEILLAPTGSGGTFASLLSQKGVDFLQEMGVEYVQVCSLSERSAFGSPLFFGWASSCEAKMALKVPINTKEEDDYDIIFSVEKLRMICKQIEALSFQAIPEQHEYVEQIDGEWTQIKPSSFNSYRLHCSIYSALKLCSVDEVCVMQVLE
;
A
#
# COMPACT_ATOMS: atom_id res chain seq x y z
N MET A 1 9.55 -32.02 -2.09
CA MET A 1 9.61 -30.60 -1.64
C MET A 1 10.62 -29.86 -2.50
N LEU A 2 10.56 -28.52 -2.59
CA LEU A 2 11.57 -27.76 -3.34
C LEU A 2 12.67 -27.26 -2.42
N ARG A 3 13.90 -27.42 -2.90
CA ARG A 3 15.10 -26.91 -2.26
C ARG A 3 15.75 -25.89 -3.17
N SER A 4 16.42 -24.92 -2.57
CA SER A 4 17.24 -23.98 -3.33
C SER A 4 18.60 -23.83 -2.66
N CYS A 5 19.66 -23.83 -3.47
CA CYS A 5 21.02 -23.59 -2.97
C CYS A 5 21.15 -22.18 -2.38
N VAL A 6 20.46 -21.21 -3.00
CA VAL A 6 20.30 -19.80 -2.58
C VAL A 6 18.84 -19.54 -2.27
N ALA A 7 18.47 -18.78 -1.25
CA ALA A 7 17.03 -18.46 -1.09
C ALA A 7 16.56 -17.62 -2.30
N SER A 8 15.38 -17.93 -2.85
CA SER A 8 14.85 -17.26 -4.04
C SER A 8 14.89 -15.74 -3.84
N PRO A 9 15.35 -14.94 -4.83
CA PRO A 9 15.32 -13.50 -4.70
C PRO A 9 13.86 -13.04 -4.64
N SER A 10 13.42 -12.59 -3.46
CA SER A 10 12.37 -11.59 -3.40
C SER A 10 12.95 -10.35 -4.11
N ALA A 11 12.47 -10.04 -5.30
CA ALA A 11 13.00 -8.97 -6.15
C ALA A 11 13.23 -7.66 -5.36
N PRO A 12 14.38 -7.02 -5.58
CA PRO A 12 14.32 -5.69 -6.17
C PRO A 12 15.39 -5.51 -7.26
N TYR A 13 14.96 -5.07 -8.44
CA TYR A 13 15.87 -4.46 -9.41
C TYR A 13 15.96 -2.96 -9.08
N SER A 14 16.99 -2.54 -8.36
CA SER A 14 17.37 -1.13 -8.26
C SER A 14 18.48 -0.84 -9.28
N PHE A 15 18.14 -0.07 -10.31
CA PHE A 15 19.14 0.53 -11.20
C PHE A 15 19.82 1.70 -10.48
N LEU A 16 21.11 1.57 -10.19
CA LEU A 16 21.97 2.67 -9.75
C LEU A 16 22.25 3.59 -10.94
N SER A 17 21.62 4.77 -10.98
CA SER A 17 22.02 5.85 -11.88
C SER A 17 23.11 6.70 -11.22
N TYR A 18 24.32 6.61 -11.75
CA TYR A 18 25.42 7.55 -11.43
C TYR A 18 25.19 8.88 -12.17
N SER A 19 25.24 9.98 -11.42
CA SER A 19 25.20 11.34 -11.98
C SER A 19 26.55 11.69 -12.63
N TRP A 20 26.52 12.10 -13.89
CA TRP A 20 27.60 12.82 -14.54
C TRP A 20 27.21 14.30 -14.59
N SER A 21 27.85 15.10 -13.73
CA SER A 21 27.75 16.56 -13.73
C SER A 21 28.56 17.13 -14.90
N PHE A 22 27.85 17.60 -15.92
CA PHE A 22 28.44 18.41 -16.99
C PHE A 22 28.70 19.84 -16.49
N LEU A 23 29.95 20.26 -16.64
CA LEU A 23 30.44 21.64 -16.53
C LEU A 23 29.68 22.61 -17.44
N PRO A 24 29.57 23.89 -17.04
CA PRO A 24 29.71 24.97 -18.02
C PRO A 24 30.76 26.01 -17.59
N LYS A 25 31.47 26.56 -18.58
CA LYS A 25 32.26 27.80 -18.56
C LYS A 25 32.12 28.46 -19.95
N PRO A 26 32.43 29.76 -20.13
CA PRO A 26 32.15 30.93 -19.29
C PRO A 26 31.73 32.19 -20.14
N ALA A 27 31.73 33.37 -19.51
CA ALA A 27 31.71 34.76 -20.04
C ALA A 27 30.32 35.49 -19.95
N ALA A 28 30.18 36.77 -19.57
CA ALA A 28 31.12 37.89 -19.42
C ALA A 28 30.59 38.98 -18.45
N SER A 29 31.56 39.68 -17.83
CA SER A 29 31.62 41.09 -17.36
C SER A 29 30.39 41.82 -16.81
N VAL A 30 30.56 42.48 -15.65
CA VAL A 30 30.79 43.94 -15.49
C VAL A 30 30.93 44.28 -13.98
N ARG A 31 32.10 44.87 -13.62
CA ARG A 31 32.41 45.95 -12.66
C ARG A 31 31.35 46.33 -11.58
N ASN A 32 31.64 46.56 -10.29
CA ASN A 32 32.65 47.46 -9.68
C ASN A 32 32.70 47.34 -8.12
N PHE A 33 33.87 47.62 -7.49
CA PHE A 33 34.15 48.26 -6.16
C PHE A 33 33.40 47.77 -4.88
N SER A 34 33.94 47.67 -3.66
CA SER A 34 35.19 48.03 -2.97
C SER A 34 35.05 47.58 -1.50
N GLY A 35 36.13 47.23 -0.80
CA GLY A 35 36.11 47.19 0.67
C GLY A 35 37.11 46.21 1.31
N THR A 36 38.21 46.76 1.82
CA THR A 36 39.33 46.15 2.55
C THR A 36 39.06 45.94 4.05
N LEU A 37 39.99 45.20 4.71
CA LEU A 37 40.28 45.04 6.17
C LEU A 37 39.67 43.80 6.83
N SER A 38 40.35 43.04 7.71
CA SER A 38 41.75 42.92 8.14
C SER A 38 41.84 41.71 9.08
N ASP A 39 42.99 41.03 9.07
CA ASP A 39 43.64 40.21 10.09
C ASP A 39 42.88 39.73 11.35
N HIS A 40 42.95 38.43 11.63
CA HIS A 40 43.72 37.93 12.79
C HIS A 40 43.98 36.42 12.69
N SER A 41 45.25 36.09 12.91
CA SER A 41 45.88 34.77 12.97
C SER A 41 45.76 34.14 14.36
N TYR A 42 45.62 32.81 14.42
CA TYR A 42 46.32 31.93 15.37
C TYR A 42 46.50 30.55 14.72
N SER A 43 47.72 30.03 14.82
CA SER A 43 48.23 28.86 14.10
C SER A 43 48.45 27.63 14.99
N LEU A 44 48.81 26.54 14.31
CA LEU A 44 49.49 25.30 14.74
C LEU A 44 48.56 24.16 15.17
N SER A 45 48.75 22.90 14.79
CA SER A 45 49.62 22.20 13.83
C SER A 45 49.38 20.71 14.09
N TYR A 46 49.30 19.86 13.07
CA TYR A 46 49.63 18.44 13.25
C TYR A 46 50.65 18.01 12.20
N LEU A 47 51.85 17.73 12.71
CA LEU A 47 53.01 17.17 12.04
C LEU A 47 52.81 15.67 11.81
N ALA A 48 53.03 15.20 10.58
CA ALA A 48 53.42 13.82 10.29
C ALA A 48 54.95 13.74 10.34
N PRO A 49 55.53 12.68 10.93
CA PRO A 49 56.47 11.82 10.17
C PRO A 49 56.57 10.37 10.74
N PRO A 50 57.49 9.50 10.27
CA PRO A 50 57.92 9.20 8.90
C PRO A 50 57.86 7.69 8.58
N LEU A 51 58.10 7.42 7.30
CA LEU A 51 58.46 6.14 6.69
C LEU A 51 59.60 5.41 7.43
N CYS A 52 59.46 4.09 7.60
CA CYS A 52 60.58 3.16 7.74
C CYS A 52 60.36 1.97 6.80
N ALA A 53 61.16 1.94 5.73
CA ALA A 53 61.32 0.80 4.85
C ALA A 53 62.21 -0.25 5.53
N THR A 54 61.81 -1.51 5.48
CA THR A 54 62.75 -2.64 5.45
C THR A 54 62.28 -3.59 4.34
N ALA A 55 63.13 -3.76 3.35
CA ALA A 55 62.92 -4.58 2.17
C ALA A 55 63.35 -6.02 2.45
N VAL A 56 62.51 -7.02 2.17
CA VAL A 56 62.95 -8.38 1.81
C VAL A 56 61.87 -9.05 0.92
N ARG A 57 62.29 -9.31 -0.34
CA ARG A 57 61.90 -10.38 -1.29
C ARG A 57 60.47 -10.42 -1.83
N GLU A 58 60.39 -10.01 -3.10
CA GLU A 58 59.43 -10.48 -4.09
C GLU A 58 59.63 -11.99 -4.30
N ASP A 59 58.63 -12.79 -3.94
CA ASP A 59 58.35 -14.07 -4.59
C ASP A 59 56.85 -14.03 -4.92
N GLY A 60 56.55 -14.21 -6.21
CA GLY A 60 55.21 -14.04 -6.75
C GLY A 60 54.26 -15.13 -6.30
N GLU A 61 53.10 -14.71 -5.79
CA GLU A 61 51.88 -15.48 -5.87
C GLU A 61 50.95 -14.73 -6.83
N GLU A 62 50.69 -15.37 -7.98
CA GLU A 62 49.73 -14.90 -8.97
C GLU A 62 48.34 -14.78 -8.33
N GLU A 63 47.90 -13.55 -8.05
CA GLU A 63 46.50 -13.26 -7.76
C GLU A 63 45.68 -13.48 -9.04
N LYS A 64 45.15 -14.70 -9.19
CA LYS A 64 44.15 -15.02 -10.22
C LYS A 64 42.89 -14.20 -9.97
N GLU A 65 42.50 -13.36 -10.92
CA GLU A 65 41.13 -12.90 -11.07
C GLU A 65 40.23 -14.13 -11.28
N VAL A 66 39.46 -14.51 -10.25
CA VAL A 66 38.50 -15.62 -10.33
C VAL A 66 37.19 -15.09 -10.91
N GLY A 67 36.85 -15.56 -12.11
CA GLY A 67 35.57 -15.33 -12.76
C GLY A 67 34.39 -15.81 -11.92
N GLY A 68 33.28 -15.06 -11.95
CA GLY A 68 32.14 -15.19 -11.03
C GLY A 68 31.21 -16.41 -11.20
N SER A 69 31.70 -17.61 -11.58
CA SER A 69 30.87 -18.82 -11.72
C SER A 69 30.99 -19.85 -10.59
N ASP A 70 32.01 -19.79 -9.73
CA ASP A 70 32.36 -20.95 -8.90
C ASP A 70 31.77 -20.94 -7.47
N PHE A 71 31.12 -19.86 -7.06
CA PHE A 71 30.68 -19.64 -5.69
C PHE A 71 29.17 -19.41 -5.58
N ILE A 72 28.57 -20.01 -4.55
CA ILE A 72 27.16 -19.87 -4.17
C ILE A 72 27.07 -19.09 -2.86
N GLU A 73 26.32 -17.98 -2.86
CA GLU A 73 25.98 -17.23 -1.64
C GLU A 73 25.02 -18.03 -0.75
N VAL A 74 25.38 -18.26 0.51
CA VAL A 74 24.57 -19.08 1.44
C VAL A 74 24.09 -18.33 2.67
N GLY A 75 24.62 -17.15 2.99
CA GLY A 75 24.16 -16.34 4.12
C GLY A 75 24.94 -15.05 4.31
N TYR A 76 24.41 -14.15 5.16
CA TYR A 76 24.97 -12.81 5.39
C TYR A 76 25.31 -12.62 6.87
N ILE A 77 26.49 -12.10 7.17
CA ILE A 77 26.92 -11.81 8.55
C ILE A 77 26.28 -10.48 8.99
N THR A 78 25.36 -10.53 9.96
CA THR A 78 24.57 -9.36 10.38
C THR A 78 25.16 -8.61 11.55
N SER A 79 25.77 -9.30 12.51
CA SER A 79 26.31 -8.69 13.74
C SER A 79 27.20 -9.65 14.52
N VAL A 80 27.96 -9.11 15.48
CA VAL A 80 28.76 -9.90 16.42
C VAL A 80 27.87 -10.48 17.53
N HIS A 81 28.24 -11.65 18.03
CA HIS A 81 27.61 -12.33 19.15
C HIS A 81 28.64 -12.71 20.23
N GLY A 82 28.35 -12.35 21.48
CA GLY A 82 29.22 -12.66 22.61
C GLY A 82 30.59 -11.96 22.56
N LEU A 83 31.48 -12.38 23.46
CA LEU A 83 32.81 -11.79 23.63
C LEU A 83 33.93 -12.58 22.93
N LYS A 84 33.63 -13.77 22.39
CA LYS A 84 34.60 -14.71 21.79
C LYS A 84 34.60 -14.66 20.26
N GLY A 85 34.24 -13.52 19.67
CA GLY A 85 34.22 -13.34 18.22
C GLY A 85 33.16 -14.16 17.47
N GLU A 86 32.10 -14.66 18.13
CA GLU A 86 31.02 -15.36 17.43
C GLU A 86 30.23 -14.38 16.54
N LEU A 87 29.62 -14.88 15.48
CA LEU A 87 28.95 -14.07 14.46
C LEU A 87 27.51 -14.52 14.27
N ARG A 88 26.59 -13.56 14.13
CA ARG A 88 25.21 -13.81 13.72
C ARG A 88 25.11 -13.79 12.19
N VAL A 89 24.46 -14.81 11.65
CA VAL A 89 24.28 -15.03 10.22
C VAL A 89 22.80 -15.15 9.90
N LYS A 90 22.33 -14.35 8.94
CA LYS A 90 21.04 -14.54 8.30
C LYS A 90 21.21 -15.56 7.16
N PRO A 91 20.49 -16.68 7.17
CA PRO A 91 20.62 -17.70 6.14
C PRO A 91 20.06 -17.18 4.81
N ASN A 92 20.76 -17.48 3.71
CA ASN A 92 20.31 -17.30 2.33
C ASN A 92 20.41 -18.65 1.59
N THR A 93 19.92 -19.73 2.20
CA THR A 93 20.03 -21.10 1.69
C THR A 93 18.93 -21.99 2.26
N GLY A 94 18.50 -23.00 1.51
CA GLY A 94 17.54 -24.02 1.97
C GLY A 94 18.13 -25.08 2.91
N PHE A 95 19.44 -25.04 3.16
CA PHE A 95 20.18 -26.02 3.99
C PHE A 95 21.02 -25.36 5.09
N PRO A 96 20.45 -24.49 5.92
CA PRO A 96 21.25 -23.67 6.83
C PRO A 96 21.94 -24.51 7.93
N GLU A 97 21.32 -25.59 8.40
CA GLU A 97 21.94 -26.54 9.33
C GLU A 97 23.21 -27.17 8.74
N LEU A 98 23.14 -27.62 7.49
CA LEU A 98 24.28 -28.18 6.79
C LEU A 98 25.39 -27.13 6.59
N ARG A 99 25.02 -25.89 6.24
CA ARG A 99 25.96 -24.82 5.92
C ARG A 99 26.63 -24.21 7.15
N PHE A 100 25.91 -24.10 8.27
CA PHE A 100 26.35 -23.35 9.45
C PHE A 100 26.66 -24.22 10.68
N CYS A 101 26.16 -25.46 10.79
CA CYS A 101 26.52 -26.34 11.90
C CYS A 101 27.76 -27.19 11.63
N LYS A 102 27.91 -27.68 10.39
CA LYS A 102 29.01 -28.59 10.03
C LYS A 102 30.32 -27.81 9.88
N PRO A 103 31.38 -28.14 10.65
CA PRO A 103 32.69 -27.54 10.48
C PRO A 103 33.23 -27.72 9.05
N GLY A 104 34.08 -26.82 8.61
CA GLY A 104 34.73 -26.90 7.30
C GLY A 104 34.94 -25.55 6.62
N ARG A 105 35.59 -25.60 5.46
CA ARG A 105 35.92 -24.44 4.63
C ARG A 105 34.70 -23.68 4.15
N ARG A 106 34.72 -22.36 4.30
CA ARG A 106 33.78 -21.39 3.74
C ARG A 106 34.57 -20.22 3.17
N TRP A 107 33.94 -19.40 2.35
CA TRP A 107 34.56 -18.17 1.86
C TRP A 107 33.74 -16.97 2.29
N LEU A 108 34.41 -15.89 2.67
CA LEU A 108 33.80 -14.61 2.99
C LEU A 108 34.06 -13.62 1.87
N LYS A 109 32.99 -13.12 1.27
CA LYS A 109 33.00 -12.00 0.33
C LYS A 109 32.79 -10.71 1.10
N ALA A 110 33.82 -9.87 1.18
CA ALA A 110 33.80 -8.56 1.82
C ALA A 110 34.04 -7.45 0.79
N ARG A 111 33.56 -6.24 1.09
CA ARG A 111 33.82 -5.04 0.27
C ARG A 111 34.78 -4.13 1.02
N ILE A 112 36.04 -4.09 0.60
CA ILE A 112 37.10 -3.30 1.22
C ILE A 112 37.55 -2.23 0.22
N LEU A 113 37.45 -0.94 0.60
CA LEU A 113 37.83 0.20 -0.26
C LEU A 113 37.16 0.18 -1.65
N GLY A 114 35.92 -0.28 -1.72
CA GLY A 114 35.14 -0.34 -2.96
C GLY A 114 35.41 -1.56 -3.85
N LYS A 115 36.45 -2.35 -3.57
CA LYS A 115 36.75 -3.63 -4.25
C LYS A 115 36.16 -4.82 -3.49
N GLU A 116 35.71 -5.82 -4.22
CA GLU A 116 35.26 -7.09 -3.64
C GLU A 116 36.46 -8.01 -3.43
N THR A 117 36.60 -8.56 -2.22
CA THR A 117 37.65 -9.53 -1.88
C THR A 117 36.99 -10.79 -1.32
N ILE A 118 37.43 -11.95 -1.80
CA ILE A 118 36.99 -13.25 -1.29
C ILE A 118 38.14 -13.84 -0.47
N SER A 119 37.85 -14.21 0.78
CA SER A 119 38.82 -14.79 1.72
C SER A 119 38.33 -16.14 2.21
N GLU A 120 39.23 -17.13 2.27
CA GLU A 120 38.92 -18.44 2.82
C GLU A 120 38.89 -18.40 4.36
N MET A 121 37.90 -19.06 4.96
CA MET A 121 37.70 -19.13 6.40
C MET A 121 37.32 -20.55 6.82
N GLU A 122 37.92 -21.05 7.88
CA GLU A 122 37.57 -22.34 8.47
C GLU A 122 36.47 -22.17 9.52
N LEU A 123 35.27 -22.70 9.23
CA LEU A 123 34.14 -22.71 10.17
C LEU A 123 34.37 -23.80 11.22
N THR A 124 34.48 -23.43 12.49
CA THR A 124 34.74 -24.40 13.58
C THR A 124 33.47 -24.93 14.21
N ARG A 125 32.45 -24.08 14.35
CA ARG A 125 31.17 -24.45 14.97
C ARG A 125 30.07 -23.49 14.55
N GLY A 126 28.84 -23.98 14.52
CA GLY A 126 27.66 -23.12 14.58
C GLY A 126 26.45 -23.81 15.17
N ARG A 127 25.45 -22.99 15.48
CA ARG A 127 24.18 -23.39 16.12
C ARG A 127 23.05 -22.46 15.70
N SER A 128 21.83 -22.98 15.69
CA SER A 128 20.65 -22.13 15.50
C SER A 128 20.45 -21.23 16.71
N HIS A 129 19.94 -20.01 16.49
CA HIS A 129 19.54 -19.14 17.59
C HIS A 129 18.09 -19.45 17.97
N PRO A 130 17.80 -19.93 19.19
CA PRO A 130 16.43 -20.20 19.61
C PRO A 130 15.54 -18.95 19.46
N GLY A 131 14.37 -19.10 18.82
CA GLY A 131 13.39 -18.03 18.65
C GLY A 131 13.72 -16.97 17.59
N GLN A 132 14.86 -17.05 16.90
CA GLN A 132 15.24 -16.11 15.82
C GLN A 132 15.56 -16.87 14.54
N LYS A 133 15.19 -16.31 13.37
CA LYS A 133 15.54 -16.87 12.05
C LYS A 133 17.00 -16.58 11.67
N CYS A 134 17.95 -16.85 12.57
CA CYS A 134 19.38 -16.61 12.38
C CYS A 134 20.24 -17.71 13.02
N TRP A 135 21.52 -17.72 12.64
CA TRP A 135 22.53 -18.69 13.04
C TRP A 135 23.66 -18.00 13.79
N ILE A 136 24.24 -18.67 14.77
CA ILE A 136 25.46 -18.22 15.45
C ILE A 136 26.60 -19.14 14.99
N ILE A 137 27.66 -18.56 14.44
CA ILE A 137 28.82 -19.29 13.94
C ILE A 137 30.14 -18.76 14.52
N SER A 138 31.18 -19.59 14.46
CA SER A 138 32.54 -19.25 14.87
C SER A 138 33.53 -19.68 13.79
N PHE A 139 34.39 -18.78 13.36
CA PHE A 139 35.50 -19.08 12.46
C PHE A 139 36.80 -19.21 13.25
N GLU A 140 37.71 -20.08 12.84
CA GLU A 140 39.00 -20.28 13.51
C GLU A 140 39.83 -18.99 13.59
N ALA A 141 39.84 -18.21 12.50
CA ALA A 141 40.60 -16.96 12.42
C ALA A 141 39.99 -15.79 13.22
N ILE A 142 38.74 -15.92 13.68
CA ILE A 142 37.94 -14.84 14.28
C ILE A 142 37.58 -15.22 15.72
N ASP A 143 38.48 -14.88 16.64
CA ASP A 143 38.43 -15.24 18.06
C ASP A 143 38.18 -14.04 19.00
N THR A 144 38.16 -12.81 18.46
CA THR A 144 37.91 -11.58 19.23
C THR A 144 36.76 -10.76 18.65
N VAL A 145 36.14 -9.92 19.49
CA VAL A 145 35.05 -9.01 19.09
C VAL A 145 35.52 -8.03 18.00
N ASP A 146 36.75 -7.53 18.08
CA ASP A 146 37.26 -6.55 17.12
C ASP A 146 37.48 -7.16 15.73
N LYS A 147 38.01 -8.39 15.66
CA LYS A 147 38.09 -9.14 14.41
C LYS A 147 36.69 -9.45 13.85
N ALA A 148 35.76 -9.83 14.73
CA ALA A 148 34.38 -10.13 14.34
C ALA A 148 33.68 -8.89 13.75
N LYS A 149 33.89 -7.70 14.32
CA LYS A 149 33.34 -6.44 13.80
C LYS A 149 33.83 -6.12 12.39
N GLN A 150 35.07 -6.48 12.04
CA GLN A 150 35.63 -6.21 10.70
C GLN A 150 34.95 -7.02 9.60
N VAL A 151 34.37 -8.17 9.92
CA VAL A 151 33.70 -9.04 8.93
C VAL A 151 32.18 -8.88 8.90
N VAL A 152 31.59 -8.07 9.79
CA VAL A 152 30.15 -7.76 9.76
C VAL A 152 29.80 -7.09 8.44
N GLY A 153 28.74 -7.56 7.78
CA GLY A 153 28.34 -7.15 6.43
C GLY A 153 28.90 -8.03 5.31
N SER A 154 29.80 -8.98 5.62
CA SER A 154 30.32 -9.92 4.61
C SER A 154 29.31 -11.02 4.28
N THR A 155 29.41 -11.56 3.06
CA THR A 155 28.58 -12.67 2.58
C THR A 155 29.35 -13.99 2.67
N ILE A 156 28.71 -15.04 3.19
CA ILE A 156 29.25 -16.38 3.27
C ILE A 156 28.97 -17.11 1.95
N LEU A 157 30.01 -17.71 1.39
CA LEU A 157 30.01 -18.45 0.15
C LEU A 157 30.42 -19.92 0.38
N VAL A 158 29.98 -20.78 -0.52
CA VAL A 158 30.45 -22.17 -0.71
C VAL A 158 30.74 -22.41 -2.19
N ARG A 159 31.49 -23.46 -2.52
CA ARG A 159 31.71 -23.83 -3.92
C ARG A 159 30.49 -24.51 -4.52
N GLU A 160 30.34 -24.41 -5.84
CA GLU A 160 29.25 -25.06 -6.55
C GLU A 160 29.27 -26.60 -6.44
N GLU A 161 30.46 -27.19 -6.32
CA GLU A 161 30.65 -28.63 -6.13
C GLU A 161 30.14 -29.15 -4.76
N ASP A 162 29.99 -28.28 -3.76
CA ASP A 162 29.46 -28.63 -2.44
C ASP A 162 27.91 -28.65 -2.41
N LYS A 163 27.25 -28.92 -3.54
CA LYS A 163 25.79 -29.08 -3.63
C LYS A 163 25.36 -30.35 -2.87
N PRO A 164 24.39 -30.27 -1.95
CA PRO A 164 23.87 -31.45 -1.27
C PRO A 164 23.17 -32.40 -2.23
N GLU A 165 23.28 -33.71 -1.99
CA GLU A 165 22.37 -34.67 -2.60
C GLU A 165 20.98 -34.52 -1.96
N LEU A 166 19.93 -34.60 -2.78
CA LEU A 166 18.53 -34.46 -2.36
C LEU A 166 17.93 -35.84 -2.05
N GLU A 167 16.92 -35.85 -1.18
CA GLU A 167 16.11 -37.07 -0.92
C GLU A 167 15.18 -37.39 -2.10
N GLU A 168 14.66 -38.62 -2.16
CA GLU A 168 13.60 -38.98 -3.12
C GLU A 168 12.39 -38.03 -2.94
N ASP A 169 11.84 -37.50 -4.03
CA ASP A 169 10.82 -36.45 -4.09
C ASP A 169 11.27 -35.02 -3.69
N GLU A 170 12.57 -34.75 -3.53
CA GLU A 170 13.12 -33.39 -3.45
C GLU A 170 13.75 -32.93 -4.77
N PHE A 171 13.48 -31.68 -5.16
CA PHE A 171 13.98 -31.11 -6.41
C PHE A 171 14.59 -29.74 -6.18
N TYR A 172 15.63 -29.41 -6.94
CA TYR A 172 16.11 -28.03 -6.93
C TYR A 172 15.19 -27.13 -7.74
N THR A 173 14.90 -25.94 -7.21
CA THR A 173 14.04 -24.95 -7.84
C THR A 173 14.43 -24.63 -9.29
N HIS A 174 15.73 -24.54 -9.57
CA HIS A 174 16.24 -24.22 -10.92
C HIS A 174 16.09 -25.38 -11.91
N GLU A 175 16.07 -26.63 -11.45
CA GLU A 175 15.90 -27.80 -12.31
C GLU A 175 14.47 -27.92 -12.85
N LEU A 176 13.50 -27.38 -12.11
CA LEU A 176 12.11 -27.34 -12.55
C LEU A 176 11.83 -26.29 -13.63
N VAL A 177 12.67 -25.26 -13.73
CA VAL A 177 12.50 -24.20 -14.74
C VAL A 177 12.75 -24.77 -16.14
N GLY A 178 11.82 -24.50 -17.05
CA GLY A 178 11.83 -25.02 -18.41
C GLY A 178 11.18 -26.40 -18.59
N MET A 179 10.65 -27.02 -17.53
CA MET A 179 9.91 -28.29 -17.66
C MET A 179 8.55 -28.10 -18.34
N ARG A 180 8.15 -29.09 -19.15
CA ARG A 180 6.82 -29.14 -19.78
C ARG A 180 5.78 -29.61 -18.77
N VAL A 181 4.64 -28.91 -18.71
CA VAL A 181 3.55 -29.22 -17.79
C VAL A 181 2.41 -29.88 -18.55
N LEU A 182 2.07 -31.13 -18.22
CA LEU A 182 1.08 -31.96 -18.90
C LEU A 182 -0.10 -32.26 -17.98
N HIS A 183 -1.33 -32.21 -18.50
CA HIS A 183 -2.51 -32.56 -17.72
C HIS A 183 -2.75 -34.09 -17.71
N LYS A 184 -2.89 -34.70 -16.53
CA LYS A 184 -2.97 -36.16 -16.38
C LYS A 184 -4.11 -36.81 -17.17
N GLU A 185 -5.32 -36.24 -17.12
CA GLU A 185 -6.50 -36.86 -17.75
C GLU A 185 -6.57 -36.64 -19.27
N THR A 186 -6.00 -35.56 -19.77
CA THR A 186 -6.17 -35.14 -21.17
C THR A 186 -4.90 -35.32 -21.99
N GLY A 187 -3.73 -35.48 -21.35
CA GLY A 187 -2.43 -35.53 -22.00
C GLY A 187 -2.01 -34.21 -22.65
N ILE A 188 -2.78 -33.13 -22.47
CA ILE A 188 -2.55 -31.85 -23.14
C ILE A 188 -1.40 -31.11 -22.47
N LEU A 189 -0.51 -30.53 -23.28
CA LEU A 189 0.51 -29.59 -22.84
C LEU A 189 -0.14 -28.30 -22.34
N VAL A 190 -0.05 -28.05 -21.04
CA VAL A 190 -0.57 -26.86 -20.37
C VAL A 190 0.37 -25.67 -20.59
N GLY A 191 1.69 -25.91 -20.60
CA GLY A 191 2.69 -24.88 -20.80
C GLY A 191 4.08 -25.31 -20.35
N MET A 192 4.95 -24.33 -20.09
CA MET A 192 6.32 -24.54 -19.61
C MET A 192 6.54 -23.76 -18.31
N VAL A 193 7.21 -24.37 -17.33
CA VAL A 193 7.56 -23.68 -16.08
C VAL A 193 8.53 -22.54 -16.40
N ALA A 194 8.10 -21.31 -16.17
CA ALA A 194 8.89 -20.11 -16.37
C ALA A 194 9.65 -19.71 -15.09
N ASN A 195 9.04 -19.91 -13.93
CA ASN A 195 9.65 -19.61 -12.64
C ASN A 195 8.98 -20.42 -11.51
N VAL A 196 9.57 -20.41 -10.32
CA VAL A 196 9.00 -20.97 -9.10
C VAL A 196 9.11 -19.93 -7.98
N LEU A 197 7.99 -19.60 -7.34
CA LEU A 197 7.93 -18.65 -6.24
C LEU A 197 7.70 -19.36 -4.90
N ASN A 198 8.44 -18.97 -3.87
CA ASN A 198 8.21 -19.42 -2.51
C ASN A 198 7.30 -18.42 -1.78
N THR A 199 6.10 -18.83 -1.39
CA THR A 199 5.13 -17.96 -0.69
C THR A 199 5.13 -18.14 0.83
N GLY A 200 6.10 -18.86 1.37
CA GLY A 200 6.19 -19.19 2.80
C GLY A 200 5.25 -20.31 3.25
N ALA A 201 4.10 -20.51 2.59
CA ALA A 201 3.18 -21.62 2.87
C ALA A 201 3.34 -22.80 1.89
N ASN A 202 3.37 -22.54 0.59
CA ASN A 202 3.66 -23.52 -0.47
C ASN A 202 4.44 -22.87 -1.61
N ASP A 203 5.22 -23.66 -2.35
CA ASP A 203 5.84 -23.19 -3.57
C ASP A 203 4.80 -23.11 -4.70
N LEU A 204 4.89 -22.07 -5.53
CA LEU A 204 4.01 -21.82 -6.68
C LEU A 204 4.81 -21.89 -7.96
N LEU A 205 4.42 -22.79 -8.87
CA LEU A 205 4.93 -22.81 -10.24
C LEU A 205 4.28 -21.70 -11.05
N HIS A 206 5.11 -20.90 -11.71
CA HIS A 206 4.71 -19.91 -12.70
C HIS A 206 4.85 -20.53 -14.10
N VAL A 207 3.75 -20.91 -14.72
CA VAL A 207 3.74 -21.66 -15.98
C VAL A 207 3.33 -20.74 -17.12
N LYS A 208 4.22 -20.54 -18.10
CA LYS A 208 3.92 -19.83 -19.34
C LYS A 208 3.15 -20.75 -20.28
N ARG A 209 1.94 -20.36 -20.66
CA ARG A 209 1.14 -21.11 -21.64
C ARG A 209 1.66 -20.90 -23.07
N TYR A 210 1.55 -21.94 -23.87
CA TYR A 210 1.57 -21.81 -25.33
C TYR A 210 0.14 -21.63 -25.81
N SER A 211 -0.14 -20.52 -26.49
CA SER A 211 -1.36 -20.36 -27.28
C SER A 211 -1.27 -21.30 -28.47
N SER A 212 -1.81 -22.50 -28.33
CA SER A 212 -2.09 -23.36 -29.48
C SER A 212 -3.57 -23.23 -29.82
N GLU A 213 -3.89 -22.41 -30.83
CA GLU A 213 -5.03 -22.78 -31.67
C GLU A 213 -4.59 -23.97 -32.52
N PRO A 214 -5.29 -25.11 -32.51
CA PRO A 214 -5.09 -26.13 -33.53
C PRO A 214 -5.70 -25.60 -34.82
N SER A 215 -4.90 -24.89 -35.63
CA SER A 215 -5.22 -24.73 -37.04
C SER A 215 -5.32 -26.12 -37.64
N LYS A 216 -6.48 -26.45 -38.21
CA LYS A 216 -6.69 -27.69 -38.96
C LYS A 216 -5.67 -27.77 -40.09
N GLY A 217 -4.61 -28.53 -39.89
CA GLY A 217 -3.58 -28.81 -40.89
C GLY A 217 -2.55 -29.75 -40.29
N LYS A 218 -2.35 -30.91 -40.93
CA LYS A 218 -1.31 -31.89 -40.55
C LYS A 218 0.03 -31.18 -40.41
N MET A 219 0.72 -31.37 -39.29
CA MET A 219 2.10 -30.90 -39.14
C MET A 219 2.98 -32.07 -38.71
N ASN A 220 4.03 -32.28 -39.50
CA ASN A 220 5.02 -33.34 -39.33
C ASN A 220 5.98 -32.99 -38.19
N LEU A 221 6.46 -34.02 -37.48
CA LEU A 221 7.55 -33.91 -36.51
C LEU A 221 8.87 -33.66 -37.23
N SER A 222 9.28 -32.40 -37.34
CA SER A 222 10.68 -31.97 -37.34
C SER A 222 10.70 -30.47 -37.64
N ASP A 223 10.67 -29.62 -36.62
CA ASP A 223 11.23 -28.27 -36.74
C ASP A 223 11.49 -27.69 -35.35
N SER A 224 12.77 -27.59 -35.03
CA SER A 224 13.35 -27.07 -33.80
C SER A 224 13.44 -25.53 -33.78
N HIS A 225 12.47 -24.83 -34.36
CA HIS A 225 12.42 -23.36 -34.37
C HIS A 225 11.01 -22.83 -34.15
N LEU A 226 10.62 -22.68 -32.88
CA LEU A 226 9.51 -21.82 -32.46
C LEU A 226 9.92 -21.06 -31.18
N LEU A 227 10.85 -20.13 -31.35
CA LEU A 227 11.08 -19.04 -30.42
C LEU A 227 10.87 -17.74 -31.19
N GLU A 228 9.61 -17.39 -31.41
CA GLU A 228 9.24 -16.01 -31.70
C GLU A 228 8.22 -15.52 -30.68
N THR A 229 8.51 -14.30 -30.26
CA THR A 229 8.04 -13.54 -29.11
C THR A 229 6.65 -12.96 -29.33
N ASP A 230 5.67 -13.46 -28.57
CA ASP A 230 4.49 -12.67 -28.20
C ASP A 230 4.66 -12.14 -26.77
N ALA A 231 4.72 -10.82 -26.63
CA ALA A 231 4.89 -10.06 -25.39
C ALA A 231 3.66 -10.10 -24.45
N SER A 232 2.80 -11.12 -24.55
CA SER A 232 1.66 -11.34 -23.66
C SER A 232 1.49 -12.80 -23.24
N GLY A 233 2.60 -13.52 -23.07
CA GLY A 233 2.60 -14.90 -22.59
C GLY A 233 1.69 -15.04 -21.36
N GLN A 234 0.57 -15.75 -21.52
CA GLN A 234 -0.39 -15.93 -20.44
C GLN A 234 0.23 -16.85 -19.40
N PHE A 235 0.37 -16.36 -18.17
CA PHE A 235 0.95 -17.14 -17.09
C PHE A 235 -0.12 -17.76 -16.19
N LEU A 236 0.19 -18.95 -15.68
CA LEU A 236 -0.61 -19.71 -14.74
C LEU A 236 0.16 -19.94 -13.44
N TRP A 237 -0.55 -19.85 -12.32
CA TRP A 237 -0.01 -20.20 -11.01
C TRP A 237 -0.52 -21.57 -10.61
N ILE A 238 0.39 -22.51 -10.38
CA ILE A 238 0.06 -23.89 -9.99
C ILE A 238 0.79 -24.20 -8.68
N PRO A 239 0.07 -24.50 -7.59
CA PRO A 239 0.73 -24.91 -6.35
C PRO A 239 1.52 -26.21 -6.52
N PHE A 240 2.79 -26.18 -6.12
CA PHE A 240 3.69 -27.33 -6.17
C PHE A 240 3.48 -28.21 -4.94
N VAL A 241 2.44 -29.03 -4.99
CA VAL A 241 2.12 -30.01 -3.94
C VAL A 241 1.86 -31.36 -4.59
N LYS A 242 2.22 -32.47 -3.91
CA LYS A 242 2.09 -33.84 -4.46
C LYS A 242 0.68 -34.19 -4.93
N ALA A 243 -0.36 -33.57 -4.34
CA ALA A 243 -1.75 -33.74 -4.78
C ALA A 243 -2.07 -33.11 -6.16
N ILE A 244 -1.31 -32.08 -6.56
CA ILE A 244 -1.51 -31.33 -7.81
C ILE A 244 -0.42 -31.66 -8.83
N VAL A 245 0.82 -31.90 -8.40
CA VAL A 245 1.96 -32.31 -9.23
C VAL A 245 2.44 -33.68 -8.74
N PRO A 246 1.71 -34.76 -9.07
CA PRO A 246 2.02 -36.09 -8.54
C PRO A 246 3.29 -36.72 -9.14
N ASP A 247 3.61 -36.43 -10.40
CA ASP A 247 4.65 -37.14 -11.15
C ASP A 247 5.57 -36.13 -11.87
N ILE A 248 6.89 -36.25 -11.68
CA ILE A 248 7.93 -35.37 -12.24
C ILE A 248 9.01 -36.26 -12.84
N ASP A 249 9.23 -36.12 -14.15
CA ASP A 249 10.24 -36.84 -14.92
C ASP A 249 11.38 -35.89 -15.28
N MET A 250 12.51 -36.04 -14.58
CA MET A 250 13.70 -35.20 -14.77
C MET A 250 14.45 -35.52 -16.06
N GLU A 251 14.39 -36.77 -16.55
CA GLU A 251 15.06 -37.16 -17.80
C GLU A 251 14.35 -36.56 -19.01
N ARG A 252 13.02 -36.62 -19.03
CA ARG A 252 12.19 -36.07 -20.13
C ARG A 252 11.94 -34.57 -20.01
N ARG A 253 12.23 -33.99 -18.85
CA ARG A 253 11.87 -32.63 -18.43
C ARG A 253 10.36 -32.38 -18.51
N GLU A 254 9.58 -33.31 -17.97
CA GLU A 254 8.11 -33.26 -17.97
C GLU A 254 7.54 -33.38 -16.55
N MET A 255 6.47 -32.66 -16.27
CA MET A 255 5.68 -32.82 -15.04
C MET A 255 4.22 -33.05 -15.38
N ILE A 256 3.60 -33.99 -14.68
CA ILE A 256 2.20 -34.33 -14.82
C ILE A 256 1.43 -33.64 -13.69
N ILE A 257 0.34 -32.97 -14.04
CA ILE A 257 -0.52 -32.28 -13.07
C ILE A 257 -1.95 -32.85 -13.03
N THR A 258 -2.53 -32.82 -11.82
CA THR A 258 -3.93 -33.15 -11.50
C THR A 258 -4.64 -31.95 -10.86
N PRO A 259 -4.86 -30.85 -11.61
CA PRO A 259 -5.43 -29.63 -11.06
C PRO A 259 -6.91 -29.82 -10.68
N PRO A 260 -7.38 -29.24 -9.56
CA PRO A 260 -8.80 -29.14 -9.25
C PRO A 260 -9.58 -28.40 -10.36
N LYS A 261 -10.86 -28.74 -10.52
CA LYS A 261 -11.75 -28.08 -11.49
C LYS A 261 -11.72 -26.57 -11.31
N GLY A 262 -11.44 -25.84 -12.39
CA GLY A 262 -11.40 -24.38 -12.41
C GLY A 262 -10.04 -23.77 -12.07
N LEU A 263 -9.06 -24.51 -11.51
CA LEU A 263 -7.72 -23.94 -11.20
C LEU A 263 -7.05 -23.38 -12.46
N LEU A 264 -7.17 -24.11 -13.58
CA LEU A 264 -6.63 -23.69 -14.87
C LEU A 264 -7.40 -22.52 -15.52
N GLU A 265 -8.55 -22.14 -14.97
CA GLU A 265 -9.50 -21.15 -15.49
C GLU A 265 -9.49 -19.82 -14.73
N LEU A 266 -8.88 -19.77 -13.54
CA LEU A 266 -8.87 -18.58 -12.67
C LEU A 266 -8.22 -17.35 -13.32
N ASN A 267 -7.24 -17.57 -14.21
CA ASN A 267 -6.54 -16.51 -14.96
C ASN A 267 -6.93 -16.45 -16.46
N LEU A 268 -8.02 -17.09 -16.87
CA LEU A 268 -8.51 -16.95 -18.25
C LEU A 268 -9.10 -15.55 -18.44
N ARG A 269 -8.50 -14.79 -19.36
CA ARG A 269 -9.09 -13.55 -19.86
C ARG A 269 -10.53 -13.83 -20.35
N SER A 270 -11.42 -12.86 -20.16
CA SER A 270 -12.87 -12.99 -20.43
C SER A 270 -13.20 -13.37 -21.89
N ASP A 271 -12.25 -13.14 -22.80
CA ASP A 271 -12.23 -13.43 -24.23
C ASP A 271 -11.83 -14.88 -24.59
N MET A 272 -11.48 -15.73 -23.62
CA MET A 272 -11.20 -17.17 -23.83
C MET A 272 -12.32 -18.09 -23.31
N ARG A 273 -13.33 -17.54 -22.60
CA ARG A 273 -14.51 -18.30 -22.14
C ARG A 273 -15.44 -18.64 -23.29
N SER A 274 -16.10 -19.79 -23.25
CA SER A 274 -17.04 -20.18 -24.32
C SER A 274 -18.16 -19.13 -24.47
N LYS A 275 -18.67 -18.93 -25.70
CA LYS A 275 -19.82 -18.01 -25.95
C LYS A 275 -21.00 -18.30 -25.02
N LYS A 276 -21.21 -19.56 -24.65
CA LYS A 276 -22.25 -20.02 -23.72
C LYS A 276 -22.03 -19.51 -22.29
N GLU A 277 -20.81 -19.56 -21.79
CA GLU A 277 -20.47 -19.10 -20.43
C GLU A 277 -20.53 -17.59 -20.29
N ARG A 278 -20.04 -16.84 -21.28
CA ARG A 278 -20.17 -15.37 -21.29
C ARG A 278 -21.62 -14.95 -21.23
N ARG A 279 -22.47 -15.52 -22.11
CA ARG A 279 -23.91 -15.27 -22.10
C ARG A 279 -24.56 -15.62 -20.77
N LYS A 280 -24.16 -16.75 -20.15
CA LYS A 280 -24.67 -17.17 -18.83
C LYS A 280 -24.29 -16.16 -17.74
N MET A 281 -23.05 -15.67 -17.76
CA MET A 281 -22.54 -14.69 -16.80
C MET A 281 -23.17 -13.31 -16.99
N GLU A 282 -23.23 -12.82 -18.23
CA GLU A 282 -23.93 -11.59 -18.60
C GLU A 282 -25.40 -11.65 -18.20
N TRP A 283 -26.07 -12.78 -18.44
CA TRP A 283 -27.45 -12.99 -18.01
C TRP A 283 -27.58 -12.94 -16.48
N LYS A 284 -26.67 -13.60 -15.74
CA LYS A 284 -26.64 -13.54 -14.27
C LYS A 284 -26.45 -12.10 -13.77
N LEU A 285 -25.52 -11.36 -14.37
CA LEU A 285 -25.23 -9.96 -14.01
C LEU A 285 -26.43 -9.07 -14.30
N ARG A 286 -27.05 -9.20 -15.49
CA ARG A 286 -28.27 -8.48 -15.87
C ARG A 286 -29.43 -8.80 -14.94
N LYS A 287 -29.61 -10.07 -14.58
CA LYS A 287 -30.67 -10.49 -13.65
C LYS A 287 -30.46 -9.87 -12.26
N ARG A 288 -29.23 -9.86 -11.74
CA ARG A 288 -28.89 -9.20 -10.47
C ARG A 288 -29.13 -7.69 -10.52
N LEU A 289 -28.70 -7.04 -11.61
CA LEU A 289 -28.92 -5.61 -11.82
C LEU A 289 -30.42 -5.30 -11.86
N GLN A 290 -31.20 -6.07 -12.60
CA GLN A 290 -32.65 -5.92 -12.68
C GLN A 290 -33.33 -6.08 -11.31
N GLN A 291 -32.94 -7.10 -10.53
CA GLN A 291 -33.48 -7.30 -9.18
C GLN A 291 -33.16 -6.12 -8.25
N ARG A 292 -31.91 -5.63 -8.25
CA ARG A 292 -31.50 -4.45 -7.49
C ARG A 292 -32.27 -3.21 -7.94
N PHE A 293 -32.44 -3.03 -9.24
CA PHE A 293 -33.20 -1.92 -9.81
C PHE A 293 -34.66 -1.95 -9.38
N THR A 294 -35.33 -3.11 -9.44
CA THR A 294 -36.72 -3.24 -8.97
C THR A 294 -36.87 -2.91 -7.49
N ALA A 295 -35.93 -3.36 -6.65
CA ALA A 295 -35.93 -3.02 -5.22
C ALA A 295 -35.71 -1.52 -4.99
N ALA A 296 -34.72 -0.91 -5.65
CA ALA A 296 -34.44 0.51 -5.57
C ALA A 296 -35.62 1.36 -6.06
N LYS A 297 -36.22 0.98 -7.20
CA LYS A 297 -37.41 1.62 -7.76
C LYS A 297 -38.56 1.64 -6.76
N LYS A 298 -38.88 0.49 -6.16
CA LYS A 298 -39.95 0.40 -5.16
C LYS A 298 -39.70 1.36 -3.98
N LYS A 299 -38.49 1.35 -3.42
CA LYS A 299 -38.12 2.23 -2.29
C LYS A 299 -38.18 3.72 -2.65
N LEU A 300 -37.71 4.10 -3.84
CA LEU A 300 -37.80 5.48 -4.32
C LEU A 300 -39.25 5.93 -4.54
N GLN A 301 -40.13 5.06 -5.05
CA GLN A 301 -41.56 5.35 -5.19
C GLN A 301 -42.23 5.55 -3.82
N GLU A 302 -41.90 4.71 -2.84
CA GLU A 302 -42.35 4.88 -1.44
C GLU A 302 -41.88 6.21 -0.83
N MET A 303 -40.72 6.72 -1.26
CA MET A 303 -40.18 8.03 -0.88
C MET A 303 -40.69 9.20 -1.75
N GLY A 304 -41.70 8.99 -2.61
CA GLY A 304 -42.27 10.02 -3.47
C GLY A 304 -41.39 10.46 -4.65
N GLN A 305 -40.35 9.68 -5.01
CA GLN A 305 -39.37 10.01 -6.04
C GLN A 305 -39.69 9.37 -7.40
N SER A 306 -40.98 9.33 -7.77
CA SER A 306 -41.43 8.67 -9.01
C SER A 306 -40.97 9.37 -10.28
N HIS A 307 -40.70 10.68 -10.21
CA HIS A 307 -40.27 11.49 -11.36
C HIS A 307 -38.91 11.06 -11.93
N LEU A 308 -38.08 10.37 -11.12
CA LEU A 308 -36.81 9.81 -11.58
C LEU A 308 -36.97 8.75 -12.67
N PHE A 309 -38.17 8.18 -12.83
CA PHE A 309 -38.41 7.12 -13.80
C PHE A 309 -38.93 7.62 -15.15
N ASP A 310 -39.26 8.91 -15.27
CA ASP A 310 -39.86 9.48 -16.47
C ASP A 310 -38.89 9.41 -17.67
N GLY A 311 -37.58 9.54 -17.41
CA GLY A 311 -36.52 9.40 -18.41
C GLY A 311 -36.47 8.04 -19.10
N PHE A 312 -37.01 6.98 -18.50
CA PHE A 312 -37.06 5.65 -19.13
C PHE A 312 -38.01 5.56 -20.31
N SER A 313 -38.97 6.48 -20.42
CA SER A 313 -39.96 6.52 -21.51
C SER A 313 -39.38 7.06 -22.81
N ILE A 314 -38.39 7.96 -22.73
CA ILE A 314 -37.86 8.72 -23.88
C ILE A 314 -36.40 8.33 -24.19
N GLY A 315 -35.63 7.86 -23.20
CA GLY A 315 -34.20 7.62 -23.37
C GLY A 315 -33.83 6.44 -24.30
N GLU A 316 -32.72 6.58 -25.00
CA GLU A 316 -32.10 5.49 -25.76
C GLU A 316 -31.62 4.36 -24.85
N LYS A 317 -31.22 3.22 -25.43
CA LYS A 317 -30.74 2.06 -24.67
C LYS A 317 -29.56 2.40 -23.74
N GLY A 318 -28.61 3.22 -24.20
CA GLY A 318 -27.45 3.66 -23.40
C GLY A 318 -27.85 4.56 -22.23
N GLN A 319 -28.67 5.58 -22.51
CA GLN A 319 -29.17 6.53 -21.51
C GLN A 319 -30.00 5.83 -20.42
N ARG A 320 -30.90 4.92 -20.82
CA ARG A 320 -31.68 4.11 -19.86
C ARG A 320 -30.80 3.23 -19.00
N ALA A 321 -29.76 2.63 -19.57
CA ALA A 321 -28.80 1.83 -18.81
C ALA A 321 -28.02 2.68 -17.81
N MET A 322 -27.65 3.91 -18.19
CA MET A 322 -26.97 4.86 -17.30
C MET A 322 -27.85 5.28 -16.13
N LEU A 323 -29.10 5.70 -16.40
CA LEU A 323 -30.07 6.05 -15.35
C LEU A 323 -30.35 4.87 -14.40
N ALA A 324 -30.52 3.66 -14.95
CA ALA A 324 -30.71 2.46 -14.13
C ALA A 324 -29.50 2.18 -13.24
N ARG A 325 -28.28 2.39 -13.73
CA ARG A 325 -27.06 2.25 -12.95
C ARG A 325 -27.00 3.29 -11.83
N HIS A 326 -27.26 4.56 -12.14
CA HIS A 326 -27.28 5.64 -11.14
C HIS A 326 -28.25 5.30 -10.01
N ILE A 327 -29.47 4.87 -10.34
CA ILE A 327 -30.49 4.47 -9.36
C ILE A 327 -30.04 3.28 -8.49
N VAL A 328 -29.38 2.28 -9.08
CA VAL A 328 -28.92 1.08 -8.38
C VAL A 328 -27.73 1.35 -7.45
N ASP A 329 -26.90 2.33 -7.82
CA ASP A 329 -25.67 2.70 -7.09
C ASP A 329 -25.97 3.68 -5.94
N LEU A 330 -27.18 4.26 -5.85
CA LEU A 330 -27.59 5.10 -4.73
C LEU A 330 -27.62 4.33 -3.39
N ASN A 331 -27.02 4.92 -2.36
CA ASN A 331 -27.17 4.48 -0.98
C ASN A 331 -28.53 4.96 -0.41
N LEU A 332 -29.60 4.24 -0.73
CA LEU A 332 -30.97 4.64 -0.35
C LEU A 332 -31.25 4.61 1.15
N SER A 333 -30.53 3.80 1.94
CA SER A 333 -30.62 3.82 3.41
C SER A 333 -30.05 5.12 3.96
N LEU A 334 -28.84 5.49 3.53
CA LEU A 334 -28.18 6.72 3.96
C LEU A 334 -28.95 7.96 3.50
N PHE A 335 -29.45 7.94 2.25
CA PHE A 335 -30.28 9.02 1.72
C PHE A 335 -31.57 9.20 2.54
N GLN A 336 -32.28 8.12 2.83
CA GLN A 336 -33.50 8.16 3.63
C GLN A 336 -33.23 8.69 5.04
N HIS A 337 -32.12 8.28 5.66
CA HIS A 337 -31.70 8.80 6.96
C HIS A 337 -31.39 10.31 6.91
N ALA A 338 -30.60 10.73 5.92
CA ALA A 338 -30.24 12.14 5.75
C ALA A 338 -31.48 13.04 5.57
N VAL A 339 -32.48 12.58 4.81
CA VAL A 339 -33.76 13.30 4.65
C VAL A 339 -34.52 13.43 5.98
N ARG A 340 -34.59 12.37 6.78
CA ARG A 340 -35.23 12.42 8.11
C ARG A 340 -34.53 13.40 9.07
N CYS A 341 -33.19 13.46 9.04
CA CYS A 341 -32.44 14.42 9.86
C CYS A 341 -32.81 15.87 9.54
N MET A 342 -33.09 16.19 8.26
CA MET A 342 -33.54 17.53 7.87
C MET A 342 -34.89 17.90 8.50
N GLU A 343 -35.81 16.93 8.59
CA GLU A 343 -37.15 17.13 9.14
C GLU A 343 -37.14 17.27 10.66
N ALA A 344 -36.20 16.60 11.33
CA ALA A 344 -36.13 16.52 12.79
C ALA A 344 -35.56 17.78 13.49
N SER A 345 -35.19 18.84 12.75
CA SER A 345 -34.61 20.09 13.29
C SER A 345 -33.53 19.86 14.37
N SER A 346 -32.62 18.91 14.14
CA SER A 346 -31.56 18.59 15.10
C SER A 346 -30.51 19.70 15.13
N MET A 347 -30.11 20.16 16.31
CA MET A 347 -29.02 21.12 16.44
C MET A 347 -27.71 20.51 15.91
N ARG A 348 -26.98 21.32 15.14
CA ARG A 348 -25.60 21.01 14.72
C ARG A 348 -24.76 20.77 15.97
N LEU A 349 -24.14 19.60 16.06
CA LEU A 349 -23.03 19.38 16.99
C LEU A 349 -21.77 19.81 16.27
N SER A 350 -21.18 20.94 16.66
CA SER A 350 -19.85 21.35 16.20
C SER A 350 -18.77 20.75 17.13
N LEU A 351 -17.56 20.57 16.61
CA LEU A 351 -16.39 20.16 17.39
C LEU A 351 -16.18 21.12 18.57
N PHE A 352 -16.23 22.42 18.29
CA PHE A 352 -15.94 23.45 19.29
C PHE A 352 -17.05 23.54 20.34
N ASP A 353 -18.32 23.39 19.96
CA ASP A 353 -19.41 23.31 20.95
C ASP A 353 -19.23 22.09 21.87
N PHE A 354 -18.79 20.95 21.32
CA PHE A 354 -18.49 19.76 22.13
C PHE A 354 -17.30 19.99 23.06
N VAL A 355 -16.21 20.58 22.57
CA VAL A 355 -15.01 20.87 23.37
C VAL A 355 -15.33 21.87 24.47
N ASP A 356 -16.03 22.96 24.15
CA ASP A 356 -16.41 24.01 25.10
C ASP A 356 -17.34 23.46 26.19
N ALA A 357 -18.37 22.69 25.80
CA ALA A 357 -19.32 22.09 26.73
C ALA A 357 -18.71 21.04 27.66
N ASN A 358 -17.57 20.43 27.29
CA ASN A 358 -16.91 19.37 28.05
C ASN A 358 -15.50 19.76 28.52
N SER A 359 -15.19 21.06 28.52
CA SER A 359 -13.84 21.59 28.78
C SER A 359 -13.22 21.06 30.08
N ASP A 360 -13.95 21.08 31.21
CA ASP A 360 -13.44 20.59 32.50
C ASP A 360 -13.04 19.10 32.51
N LEU A 361 -13.75 18.27 31.73
CA LEU A 361 -13.47 16.83 31.62
C LEU A 361 -12.35 16.58 30.61
N LEU A 362 -12.39 17.26 29.46
CA LEU A 362 -11.40 17.11 28.40
C LEU A 362 -10.04 17.68 28.79
N LEU A 363 -9.98 18.72 29.64
CA LEU A 363 -8.74 19.28 30.18
C LEU A 363 -7.93 18.25 30.97
N LYS A 364 -8.57 17.25 31.58
CA LYS A 364 -7.87 16.14 32.26
C LYS A 364 -7.18 15.19 31.27
N ASN A 365 -7.72 15.10 30.06
CA ASN A 365 -7.24 14.26 28.96
C ASN A 365 -6.73 15.10 27.78
N ALA A 366 -6.20 16.29 28.07
CA ALA A 366 -5.67 17.21 27.07
C ALA A 366 -4.14 17.20 27.06
N LEU A 367 -3.55 17.15 25.87
CA LEU A 367 -2.10 17.25 25.67
C LEU A 367 -1.78 18.46 24.78
N MET A 368 -1.01 19.41 25.32
CA MET A 368 -0.56 20.62 24.63
C MET A 368 0.80 20.38 23.96
N ILE A 369 0.88 20.51 22.63
CA ILE A 369 2.12 20.26 21.88
C ILE A 369 2.33 21.33 20.78
N PRO A 370 3.54 21.91 20.66
CA PRO A 370 3.93 22.69 19.48
C PRO A 370 3.89 21.89 18.17
N TYR A 371 3.31 22.47 17.10
CA TYR A 371 3.14 21.82 15.80
C TYR A 371 4.43 21.21 15.25
N LYS A 372 5.55 21.95 15.37
CA LYS A 372 6.88 21.50 14.93
C LYS A 372 7.24 20.11 15.44
N TYR A 373 6.80 19.75 16.64
CA TYR A 373 7.13 18.46 17.19
C TYR A 373 6.37 17.33 16.48
N LEU A 374 5.15 17.56 15.99
CA LEU A 374 4.43 16.51 15.25
C LEU A 374 5.13 16.09 13.94
N LEU A 375 6.04 16.92 13.42
CA LEU A 375 6.79 16.73 12.18
C LEU A 375 8.28 16.39 12.39
N ASP A 376 8.82 16.61 13.59
CA ASP A 376 10.25 16.50 13.84
C ASP A 376 10.58 15.25 14.66
N SER A 377 11.69 14.59 14.31
CA SER A 377 12.18 13.38 14.97
C SER A 377 12.99 13.69 16.24
N VAL A 378 13.44 14.95 16.41
CA VAL A 378 14.23 15.39 17.56
C VAL A 378 13.28 15.90 18.66
N TYR A 379 12.83 14.97 19.50
CA TYR A 379 11.84 15.23 20.53
C TYR A 379 12.45 15.56 21.91
N PRO A 380 11.84 16.45 22.73
CA PRO A 380 12.23 16.63 24.12
C PRO A 380 11.95 15.38 24.98
N GLU A 381 12.90 15.01 25.86
CA GLU A 381 12.93 13.78 26.68
C GLU A 381 11.65 13.47 27.48
N LYS A 382 10.81 14.48 27.78
CA LYS A 382 9.62 14.33 28.62
C LYS A 382 8.45 13.57 27.94
N ASN A 383 8.42 13.55 26.61
CA ASN A 383 7.39 12.86 25.81
C ASN A 383 7.94 11.63 25.08
N ASP A 384 9.15 11.19 25.44
CA ASP A 384 9.86 10.10 24.79
C ASP A 384 9.08 8.77 24.84
N GLU A 385 8.38 8.49 25.93
CA GLU A 385 7.56 7.28 26.06
C GLU A 385 6.33 7.28 25.14
N LEU A 386 5.67 8.42 24.96
CA LEU A 386 4.55 8.53 24.01
C LEU A 386 5.05 8.34 22.57
N PHE A 387 6.18 8.98 22.24
CA PHE A 387 6.79 8.82 20.92
C PHE A 387 7.15 7.36 20.62
N LYS A 388 7.81 6.68 21.57
CA LYS A 388 8.19 5.26 21.48
C LYS A 388 6.96 4.36 21.32
N GLU A 389 5.91 4.60 22.08
CA GLU A 389 4.67 3.82 21.98
C GLU A 389 4.01 3.98 20.61
N GLY A 390 3.94 5.22 20.11
CA GLY A 390 3.46 5.48 18.75
C GLY A 390 4.29 4.80 17.67
N LEU A 391 5.61 4.88 17.78
CA LEU A 391 6.53 4.23 16.85
C LEU A 391 6.41 2.71 16.92
N ARG A 392 6.17 2.14 18.11
CA ARG A 392 5.86 0.71 18.29
C ARG A 392 4.59 0.32 17.55
N LEU A 393 3.53 1.13 17.61
CA LEU A 393 2.28 0.86 16.89
C LEU A 393 2.50 0.89 15.36
N LEU A 394 3.20 1.90 14.86
CA LEU A 394 3.49 2.06 13.44
C LEU A 394 4.36 0.90 12.91
N ASN A 395 5.47 0.59 13.60
CA ASN A 395 6.39 -0.48 13.19
C ASN A 395 5.77 -1.88 13.23
N ASN A 396 4.78 -2.11 14.10
CA ASN A 396 4.09 -3.40 14.22
C ASN A 396 2.84 -3.49 13.35
N SER A 397 2.60 -2.55 12.43
CA SER A 397 1.37 -2.46 11.62
C SER A 397 0.09 -2.39 12.45
N LYS A 398 0.16 -1.86 13.67
CA LYS A 398 -0.98 -1.66 14.57
C LYS A 398 -1.64 -0.30 14.40
N ALA A 399 -1.01 0.60 13.68
CA ALA A 399 -1.56 1.88 13.25
C ALA A 399 -1.75 1.89 11.72
N ALA A 400 -2.82 2.52 11.26
CA ALA A 400 -3.10 2.77 9.84
C ALA A 400 -3.49 4.22 9.61
N ILE A 401 -3.48 4.64 8.34
CA ILE A 401 -3.82 6.01 7.96
C ILE A 401 -4.88 6.00 6.87
N ILE A 402 -5.84 6.92 6.97
CA ILE A 402 -6.87 7.20 5.99
C ILE A 402 -6.72 8.67 5.61
N LEU A 403 -6.28 8.93 4.38
CA LEU A 403 -6.21 10.28 3.83
C LEU A 403 -7.46 10.55 3.00
N VAL A 404 -8.21 11.58 3.39
CA VAL A 404 -9.38 12.04 2.63
C VAL A 404 -8.98 13.20 1.74
N ILE A 405 -9.06 12.96 0.44
CA ILE A 405 -8.69 13.89 -0.62
C ILE A 405 -9.98 14.49 -1.16
N ASN A 406 -10.39 15.61 -0.55
CA ASN A 406 -11.55 16.37 -0.97
C ASN A 406 -11.22 17.16 -2.25
N ASP A 407 -12.10 17.11 -3.23
CA ASP A 407 -12.10 18.06 -4.35
C ASP A 407 -13.15 19.13 -4.05
N ASP A 408 -12.71 20.34 -3.77
CA ASP A 408 -13.63 21.48 -3.71
C ASP A 408 -14.03 21.83 -5.14
N SER A 409 -15.03 21.11 -5.63
CA SER A 409 -15.50 21.09 -7.02
C SER A 409 -16.01 22.44 -7.57
N SER A 410 -15.81 23.54 -6.85
CA SER A 410 -16.11 24.91 -7.27
C SER A 410 -15.15 25.48 -8.33
N LEU A 411 -14.01 24.83 -8.62
CA LEU A 411 -12.93 25.40 -9.46
C LEU A 411 -12.51 24.59 -10.73
N GLY A 412 -13.13 23.44 -11.03
CA GLY A 412 -12.88 22.71 -12.29
C GLY A 412 -11.49 22.05 -12.42
N MET A 413 -10.98 21.82 -13.65
CA MET A 413 -9.74 21.05 -13.91
C MET A 413 -8.46 21.58 -13.23
N VAL A 414 -8.42 22.87 -12.89
CA VAL A 414 -7.28 23.51 -12.18
C VAL A 414 -7.16 23.00 -10.75
N SER A 415 -8.26 22.52 -10.13
CA SER A 415 -8.21 21.94 -8.79
C SER A 415 -7.43 20.62 -8.75
N ASN A 416 -7.53 19.78 -9.79
CA ASN A 416 -6.91 18.46 -9.80
C ASN A 416 -5.38 18.51 -9.77
N GLU A 417 -4.73 19.37 -10.56
CA GLU A 417 -3.26 19.49 -10.55
C GLU A 417 -2.76 20.05 -9.21
N LEU A 418 -3.47 21.02 -8.64
CA LEU A 418 -3.14 21.58 -7.33
C LEU A 418 -3.27 20.52 -6.22
N VAL A 419 -4.33 19.71 -6.25
CA VAL A 419 -4.55 18.60 -5.31
C VAL A 419 -3.42 17.57 -5.44
N LEU A 420 -3.05 17.18 -6.66
CA LEU A 420 -1.95 16.23 -6.89
C LEU A 420 -0.61 16.78 -6.39
N HIS A 421 -0.33 18.06 -6.62
CA HIS A 421 0.90 18.70 -6.12
C HIS A 421 0.94 18.73 -4.58
N LYS A 422 -0.16 19.14 -3.94
CA LYS A 422 -0.28 19.13 -2.47
C LYS A 422 -0.10 17.72 -1.90
N LEU A 423 -0.74 16.73 -2.53
CA LEU A 423 -0.60 15.32 -2.14
C LEU A 423 0.84 14.83 -2.29
N GLN A 424 1.49 15.12 -3.42
CA GLN A 424 2.88 14.74 -3.66
C GLN A 424 3.81 15.33 -2.62
N GLN A 425 3.64 16.62 -2.28
CA GLN A 425 4.43 17.28 -1.24
C GLN A 425 4.22 16.63 0.13
N LEU A 426 2.96 16.42 0.54
CA LEU A 426 2.63 15.77 1.81
C LEU A 426 3.26 14.37 1.93
N LEU A 427 3.16 13.55 0.87
CA LEU A 427 3.71 12.20 0.86
C LEU A 427 5.25 12.20 0.84
N ALA A 428 5.87 13.15 0.16
CA ALA A 428 7.33 13.30 0.15
C ALA A 428 7.88 13.76 1.51
N ASP A 429 7.18 14.67 2.18
CA ASP A 429 7.51 15.12 3.54
C ASP A 429 7.39 13.95 4.53
N TYR A 430 6.31 13.16 4.42
CA TYR A 430 6.14 11.96 5.22
C TYR A 430 7.22 10.90 4.95
N GLN A 431 7.56 10.65 3.69
CA GLN A 431 8.63 9.72 3.33
C GLN A 431 9.98 10.16 3.92
N SER A 432 10.24 11.48 3.92
CA SER A 432 11.46 12.05 4.51
C SER A 432 11.49 11.85 6.02
N PHE A 433 10.36 12.03 6.70
CA PHE A 433 10.19 11.73 8.11
C PHE A 433 10.45 10.23 8.42
N LEU A 434 9.94 9.32 7.59
CA LEU A 434 10.11 7.87 7.78
C LEU A 434 11.53 7.37 7.53
N LYS A 435 12.32 7.99 6.64
CA LYS A 435 13.71 7.57 6.37
C LYS A 435 14.65 7.62 7.60
N PHE A 436 14.24 8.30 8.67
CA PHE A 436 14.94 8.28 9.95
C PHE A 436 14.64 7.05 10.82
N GLY A 437 13.62 6.26 10.49
CA GLY A 437 13.25 5.01 11.17
C GLY A 437 13.52 3.78 10.30
N GLU A 438 14.29 2.81 10.80
CA GLU A 438 14.76 1.65 10.01
C GLU A 438 13.65 0.66 9.55
N LYS A 439 12.35 0.87 9.86
CA LYS A 439 11.28 -0.16 9.69
C LYS A 439 9.84 0.31 9.38
N CYS A 440 9.58 1.55 8.98
CA CYS A 440 8.18 2.04 8.86
C CYS A 440 7.41 1.68 7.57
N ASN A 441 7.92 0.80 6.69
CA ASN A 441 7.35 0.60 5.34
C ASN A 441 6.06 -0.24 5.28
N GLU A 442 5.51 -0.65 6.42
CA GLU A 442 4.43 -1.63 6.50
C GLU A 442 3.07 -1.07 6.94
N ILE A 443 2.96 0.26 7.10
CA ILE A 443 1.74 0.92 7.58
C ILE A 443 0.62 0.80 6.53
N PRO A 444 -0.54 0.19 6.86
CA PRO A 444 -1.68 0.18 5.97
C PRO A 444 -2.18 1.59 5.69
N PHE A 445 -2.45 1.88 4.42
CA PHE A 445 -2.80 3.22 3.98
C PHE A 445 -4.04 3.18 3.08
N ILE A 446 -5.05 3.97 3.42
CA ILE A 446 -6.28 4.12 2.65
C ILE A 446 -6.35 5.53 2.09
N MET A 447 -6.59 5.66 0.79
CA MET A 447 -6.88 6.94 0.15
C MET A 447 -8.35 7.00 -0.22
N LEU A 448 -9.08 7.96 0.35
CA LEU A 448 -10.47 8.25 -0.01
C LEU A 448 -10.48 9.41 -1.00
N THR A 449 -10.96 9.17 -2.22
CA THR A 449 -10.82 10.09 -3.35
C THR A 449 -12.16 10.44 -3.98
N SER A 450 -12.25 11.62 -4.59
CA SER A 450 -13.41 12.01 -5.38
C SER A 450 -13.51 11.17 -6.67
N THR A 451 -14.73 11.01 -7.18
CA THR A 451 -14.99 10.18 -8.37
C THR A 451 -14.19 10.65 -9.58
N GLY A 452 -13.37 9.77 -10.15
CA GLY A 452 -12.59 10.04 -11.36
C GLY A 452 -11.13 10.45 -11.13
N GLN A 453 -10.72 10.75 -9.88
CA GLN A 453 -9.32 11.06 -9.57
C GLN A 453 -8.46 9.83 -9.25
N THR A 454 -9.09 8.71 -8.87
CA THR A 454 -8.41 7.50 -8.38
C THR A 454 -7.29 7.04 -9.30
N LYS A 455 -7.52 7.03 -10.62
CA LYS A 455 -6.49 6.61 -11.59
C LYS A 455 -5.28 7.54 -11.62
N SER A 456 -5.50 8.85 -11.58
CA SER A 456 -4.39 9.82 -11.60
C SER A 456 -3.56 9.73 -10.34
N ILE A 457 -4.21 9.50 -9.19
CA ILE A 457 -3.53 9.32 -7.91
C ILE A 457 -2.79 7.97 -7.89
N GLU A 458 -3.39 6.87 -8.35
CA GLU A 458 -2.72 5.58 -8.50
C GLU A 458 -1.45 5.69 -9.35
N GLN A 459 -1.51 6.42 -10.48
CA GLN A 459 -0.32 6.68 -11.30
C GLN A 459 0.73 7.52 -10.55
N LEU A 460 0.33 8.57 -9.82
CA LEU A 460 1.24 9.36 -9.00
C LEU A 460 2.01 8.50 -7.98
N LEU A 461 1.33 7.55 -7.31
CA LEU A 461 2.00 6.63 -6.40
C LEU A 461 2.95 5.69 -7.15
N LEU A 462 2.51 5.10 -8.25
CA LEU A 462 3.33 4.20 -9.06
C LEU A 462 4.62 4.88 -9.55
N ASP A 463 4.51 6.11 -10.05
CA ASP A 463 5.64 6.89 -10.57
C ASP A 463 6.66 7.25 -9.49
N ASN A 464 6.25 7.25 -8.22
CA ASN A 464 7.08 7.60 -7.06
C ASN A 464 7.35 6.41 -6.13
N ASP A 465 7.24 5.17 -6.62
CA ASP A 465 7.45 3.93 -5.84
C ASP A 465 6.66 3.91 -4.53
N TYR A 466 5.38 4.30 -4.64
CA TYR A 466 4.42 4.44 -3.54
C TYR A 466 4.94 5.30 -2.38
N PHE A 467 5.90 6.21 -2.60
CA PHE A 467 6.51 7.03 -1.56
C PHE A 467 7.03 6.22 -0.35
N GLY A 468 7.40 4.96 -0.56
CA GLY A 468 7.86 4.04 0.49
C GLY A 468 6.76 3.25 1.22
N PHE A 469 5.48 3.43 0.88
CA PHE A 469 4.41 2.54 1.34
C PHE A 469 4.46 1.19 0.62
N ASN A 470 4.09 0.11 1.31
CA ASN A 470 3.88 -1.18 0.66
C ASN A 470 2.60 -1.15 -0.20
N ALA A 471 2.76 -1.29 -1.52
CA ALA A 471 1.67 -1.29 -2.50
C ALA A 471 0.54 -2.28 -2.19
N GLU A 472 0.84 -3.44 -1.60
CA GLU A 472 -0.17 -4.45 -1.20
C GLU A 472 -1.03 -4.00 -0.01
N LYS A 473 -0.54 -3.02 0.75
CA LYS A 473 -1.23 -2.44 1.91
C LYS A 473 -1.80 -1.05 1.62
N VAL A 474 -1.89 -0.66 0.33
CA VAL A 474 -2.57 0.58 -0.10
C VAL A 474 -3.95 0.24 -0.66
N LEU A 475 -5.00 0.88 -0.13
CA LEU A 475 -6.38 0.71 -0.58
C LEU A 475 -6.96 2.04 -1.06
N PHE A 476 -7.47 2.05 -2.29
CA PHE A 476 -8.18 3.20 -2.85
C PHE A 476 -9.68 3.03 -2.68
N LEU A 477 -10.33 4.05 -2.13
CA LEU A 477 -11.77 4.13 -1.93
C LEU A 477 -12.33 5.37 -2.62
N GLU A 478 -13.58 5.29 -3.09
CA GLU A 478 -14.32 6.44 -3.60
C GLU A 478 -15.21 7.05 -2.51
N GLU A 479 -15.33 8.37 -2.50
CA GLU A 479 -16.23 9.08 -1.60
C GLU A 479 -17.71 8.74 -1.84
N THR A 480 -18.46 8.63 -0.74
CA THR A 480 -19.91 8.42 -0.82
C THR A 480 -20.59 9.72 -1.23
N ARG A 481 -21.45 9.64 -2.24
CA ARG A 481 -22.24 10.78 -2.75
C ARG A 481 -23.73 10.55 -2.49
N LEU A 482 -24.43 11.63 -2.16
CA LEU A 482 -25.88 11.62 -1.97
C LEU A 482 -26.59 12.51 -3.00
N PRO A 483 -27.87 12.20 -3.32
CA PRO A 483 -28.70 13.06 -4.15
C PRO A 483 -28.83 14.48 -3.59
N ILE A 484 -28.70 15.46 -4.48
CA ILE A 484 -29.14 16.84 -4.22
C ILE A 484 -30.66 16.87 -4.31
N VAL A 485 -31.30 17.53 -3.35
CA VAL A 485 -32.77 17.60 -3.25
C VAL A 485 -33.29 19.02 -3.38
N SER A 486 -34.52 19.17 -3.86
CA SER A 486 -35.19 20.46 -3.99
C SER A 486 -35.45 21.08 -2.61
N ARG A 487 -35.46 22.42 -2.58
CA ARG A 487 -35.80 23.20 -1.38
C ARG A 487 -37.31 23.28 -1.13
N SER A 488 -38.15 22.77 -2.04
CA SER A 488 -39.61 22.83 -1.95
C SER A 488 -40.14 22.34 -0.59
N VAL A 489 -41.21 23.00 -0.12
CA VAL A 489 -41.84 22.73 1.18
C VAL A 489 -42.64 21.41 1.12
N ASP A 490 -43.21 21.08 -0.04
CA ASP A 490 -44.16 19.97 -0.16
C ASP A 490 -43.50 18.61 -0.44
N SER A 491 -42.33 18.59 -1.08
CA SER A 491 -41.57 17.35 -1.32
C SER A 491 -40.10 17.63 -1.61
N LYS A 492 -39.20 16.92 -0.90
CA LYS A 492 -37.75 16.94 -1.15
C LYS A 492 -37.44 16.06 -2.36
N LYS A 493 -37.75 16.55 -3.55
CA LYS A 493 -37.51 15.83 -4.81
C LYS A 493 -36.02 15.79 -5.14
N ILE A 494 -35.50 14.63 -5.49
CA ILE A 494 -34.15 14.47 -6.04
C ILE A 494 -34.07 15.26 -7.35
N LEU A 495 -33.04 16.10 -7.49
CA LEU A 495 -32.84 16.87 -8.71
C LEU A 495 -32.07 16.06 -9.77
N LEU A 496 -32.40 16.32 -11.03
CA LEU A 496 -31.80 15.67 -12.19
C LEU A 496 -30.92 16.68 -12.94
N LYS A 497 -29.70 16.27 -13.34
CA LYS A 497 -28.81 17.08 -14.19
C LYS A 497 -29.24 17.00 -15.66
N SER A 498 -29.74 15.83 -16.04
CA SER A 498 -30.39 15.55 -17.32
C SER A 498 -31.44 14.47 -17.10
N SER A 499 -32.26 14.16 -18.10
CA SER A 499 -33.34 13.17 -17.99
C SER A 499 -32.85 11.74 -17.69
N TRP A 500 -31.54 11.51 -17.66
CA TRP A 500 -30.90 10.23 -17.35
C TRP A 500 -29.75 10.33 -16.33
N GLU A 501 -29.53 11.49 -15.71
CA GLU A 501 -28.43 11.72 -14.76
C GLU A 501 -28.95 12.42 -13.50
N ILE A 502 -28.75 11.77 -12.35
CA ILE A 502 -29.10 12.33 -11.03
C ILE A 502 -28.01 13.31 -10.58
N LEU A 503 -28.41 14.46 -10.01
CA LEU A 503 -27.46 15.37 -9.36
C LEU A 503 -27.00 14.78 -8.02
N LEU A 504 -25.69 14.57 -7.90
CA LEU A 504 -25.05 13.98 -6.73
C LEU A 504 -23.97 14.91 -6.19
N ALA A 505 -23.87 15.02 -4.87
CA ALA A 505 -22.81 15.75 -4.19
C ALA A 505 -22.11 14.87 -3.16
N PRO A 506 -20.82 15.13 -2.84
CA PRO A 506 -20.14 14.48 -1.73
C PRO A 506 -20.92 14.64 -0.42
N THR A 507 -20.92 13.59 0.38
CA THR A 507 -21.67 13.55 1.65
C THR A 507 -21.03 14.40 2.75
N GLY A 508 -19.83 14.94 2.53
CA GLY A 508 -19.01 15.55 3.57
C GLY A 508 -18.08 14.55 4.26
N SER A 509 -17.29 15.03 5.23
CA SER A 509 -16.26 14.25 5.91
C SER A 509 -16.80 13.03 6.66
N GLY A 510 -18.03 13.10 7.18
CA GLY A 510 -18.72 11.95 7.77
C GLY A 510 -19.12 10.85 6.77
N GLY A 511 -19.11 11.17 5.46
CA GLY A 511 -19.25 10.19 4.37
C GLY A 511 -18.14 9.14 4.37
N THR A 512 -17.00 9.40 5.02
CA THR A 512 -15.90 8.44 5.21
C THR A 512 -16.39 7.12 5.81
N PHE A 513 -17.28 7.16 6.81
CA PHE A 513 -17.82 5.95 7.44
C PHE A 513 -18.67 5.12 6.45
N ALA A 514 -19.45 5.79 5.60
CA ALA A 514 -20.23 5.12 4.55
C ALA A 514 -19.35 4.47 3.49
N SER A 515 -18.28 5.16 3.07
CA SER A 515 -17.32 4.64 2.09
C SER A 515 -16.56 3.44 2.64
N LEU A 516 -16.07 3.52 3.88
CA LEU A 516 -15.38 2.42 4.55
C LEU A 516 -16.26 1.18 4.69
N LEU A 517 -17.54 1.35 5.03
CA LEU A 517 -18.48 0.22 5.14
C LEU A 517 -18.80 -0.40 3.78
N SER A 518 -19.15 0.44 2.79
CA SER A 518 -19.64 -0.03 1.49
C SER A 518 -18.55 -0.67 0.62
N GLN A 519 -17.29 -0.26 0.82
CA GLN A 519 -16.14 -0.71 0.02
C GLN A 519 -15.15 -1.56 0.83
N LYS A 520 -15.60 -2.14 1.96
CA LYS A 520 -14.82 -3.08 2.80
C LYS A 520 -13.52 -2.51 3.38
N GLY A 521 -13.39 -1.19 3.51
CA GLY A 521 -12.24 -0.56 4.16
C GLY A 521 -12.08 -0.99 5.63
N VAL A 522 -13.20 -1.21 6.34
CA VAL A 522 -13.16 -1.70 7.73
C VAL A 522 -12.70 -3.15 7.83
N ASP A 523 -13.00 -3.98 6.82
CA ASP A 523 -12.55 -5.37 6.78
C ASP A 523 -11.05 -5.43 6.47
N PHE A 524 -10.58 -4.61 5.52
CA PHE A 524 -9.17 -4.45 5.20
C PHE A 524 -8.32 -4.10 6.43
N LEU A 525 -8.76 -3.13 7.25
CA LEU A 525 -8.07 -2.76 8.50
C LEU A 525 -8.01 -3.92 9.51
N GLN A 526 -9.06 -4.74 9.60
CA GLN A 526 -9.12 -5.89 10.50
C GLN A 526 -8.22 -7.03 10.05
N GLU A 527 -8.22 -7.34 8.75
CA GLU A 527 -7.37 -8.37 8.17
C GLU A 527 -5.89 -8.04 8.40
N MET A 528 -5.54 -6.75 8.39
CA MET A 528 -4.20 -6.26 8.70
C MET A 528 -3.88 -6.17 10.20
N GLY A 529 -4.85 -6.46 11.09
CA GLY A 529 -4.63 -6.49 12.53
C GLY A 529 -4.40 -5.11 13.16
N VAL A 530 -4.90 -4.05 12.52
CA VAL A 530 -4.78 -2.65 12.95
C VAL A 530 -5.62 -2.41 14.21
N GLU A 531 -5.08 -1.62 15.13
CA GLU A 531 -5.72 -1.24 16.41
C GLU A 531 -6.19 0.21 16.37
N TYR A 532 -5.39 1.11 15.81
CA TYR A 532 -5.67 2.54 15.69
C TYR A 532 -5.59 3.01 14.25
N VAL A 533 -6.44 3.95 13.87
CA VAL A 533 -6.44 4.51 12.52
C VAL A 533 -6.60 6.02 12.57
N GLN A 534 -5.64 6.72 11.98
CA GLN A 534 -5.70 8.16 11.77
C GLN A 534 -6.54 8.46 10.53
N VAL A 535 -7.52 9.34 10.65
CA VAL A 535 -8.35 9.84 9.57
C VAL A 535 -8.10 11.34 9.47
N CYS A 536 -7.49 11.77 8.37
CA CYS A 536 -7.11 13.16 8.17
C CYS A 536 -7.51 13.68 6.79
N SER A 537 -7.84 14.97 6.69
CA SER A 537 -8.01 15.64 5.41
C SER A 537 -6.66 16.06 4.82
N LEU A 538 -6.62 16.21 3.49
CA LEU A 538 -5.46 16.78 2.80
C LEU A 538 -5.36 18.29 3.09
N SER A 539 -4.51 18.67 4.05
CA SER A 539 -4.22 20.08 4.38
C SER A 539 -2.74 20.28 4.70
N GLU A 540 -2.27 21.54 4.63
CA GLU A 540 -0.88 21.90 4.94
C GLU A 540 -0.52 21.70 6.42
N ARG A 541 -1.53 21.50 7.28
CA ARG A 541 -1.42 21.31 8.73
C ARG A 541 -1.54 19.83 9.13
N SER A 542 -1.69 18.94 8.15
CA SER A 542 -1.85 17.51 8.39
C SER A 542 -0.51 16.88 8.74
N ALA A 543 -0.27 16.69 10.04
CA ALA A 543 0.83 15.90 10.57
C ALA A 543 0.53 14.40 10.38
N PHE A 544 0.78 13.95 9.16
CA PHE A 544 0.47 12.62 8.68
C PHE A 544 1.32 11.55 9.40
N GLY A 545 0.68 10.53 9.96
CA GLY A 545 1.37 9.38 10.57
C GLY A 545 2.21 9.72 11.81
N SER A 546 1.89 10.79 12.53
CA SER A 546 2.68 11.26 13.67
C SER A 546 2.73 10.22 14.79
N PRO A 547 3.92 9.71 15.18
CA PRO A 547 4.05 8.75 16.27
C PRO A 547 3.42 9.27 17.56
N LEU A 548 3.56 10.55 17.89
CA LEU A 548 3.05 11.05 19.18
C LEU A 548 1.55 11.10 19.25
N PHE A 549 0.89 11.35 18.12
CA PHE A 549 -0.55 11.35 18.11
C PHE A 549 -1.09 9.95 18.36
N PHE A 550 -0.49 8.93 17.72
CA PHE A 550 -0.79 7.53 18.00
C PHE A 550 -0.43 7.10 19.43
N GLY A 551 0.76 7.49 19.90
CA GLY A 551 1.22 7.18 21.25
C GLY A 551 0.34 7.81 22.32
N TRP A 552 -0.08 9.06 22.12
CA TRP A 552 -1.03 9.73 23.00
C TRP A 552 -2.38 9.02 23.02
N ALA A 553 -2.96 8.77 21.84
CA ALA A 553 -4.24 8.05 21.72
C ALA A 553 -4.19 6.67 22.41
N SER A 554 -3.09 5.93 22.23
CA SER A 554 -2.84 4.64 22.89
C SER A 554 -2.72 4.77 24.41
N SER A 555 -1.93 5.73 24.90
CA SER A 555 -1.72 5.95 26.34
C SER A 555 -2.98 6.33 27.11
N CYS A 556 -3.92 7.00 26.44
CA CYS A 556 -5.24 7.32 26.98
C CYS A 556 -6.26 6.19 26.81
N GLU A 557 -5.91 5.09 26.14
CA GLU A 557 -6.84 4.05 25.69
C GLU A 557 -8.05 4.63 24.91
N ALA A 558 -7.83 5.75 24.21
CA ALA A 558 -8.90 6.54 23.64
C ALA A 558 -9.59 5.79 22.51
N LYS A 559 -10.92 5.85 22.46
CA LYS A 559 -11.67 5.33 21.31
C LYS A 559 -11.70 6.32 20.17
N MET A 560 -11.56 7.62 20.49
CA MET A 560 -11.45 8.73 19.56
C MET A 560 -10.49 9.78 20.12
N ALA A 561 -9.41 10.10 19.42
CA ALA A 561 -8.48 11.17 19.78
C ALA A 561 -8.56 12.30 18.75
N LEU A 562 -8.71 13.53 19.23
CA LEU A 562 -8.93 14.71 18.40
C LEU A 562 -7.68 15.57 18.37
N LYS A 563 -7.17 15.92 17.19
CA LYS A 563 -6.16 16.97 17.06
C LYS A 563 -6.86 18.29 16.79
N VAL A 564 -6.74 19.24 17.73
CA VAL A 564 -7.44 20.52 17.67
C VAL A 564 -6.42 21.66 17.64
N PRO A 565 -6.37 22.46 16.56
CA PRO A 565 -5.58 23.69 16.53
C PRO A 565 -6.20 24.76 17.45
N ILE A 566 -5.38 25.48 18.20
CA ILE A 566 -5.88 26.44 19.23
C ILE A 566 -6.41 27.75 18.61
N ASN A 567 -5.88 28.16 17.46
CA ASN A 567 -6.15 29.47 16.86
C ASN A 567 -7.16 29.46 15.72
N THR A 568 -7.76 28.32 15.38
CA THR A 568 -8.71 28.22 14.26
C THR A 568 -9.99 27.50 14.65
N LYS A 569 -11.12 28.02 14.19
CA LYS A 569 -12.45 27.41 14.35
C LYS A 569 -12.93 26.68 13.09
N GLU A 570 -12.01 26.36 12.19
CA GLU A 570 -12.30 25.61 10.96
C GLU A 570 -12.43 24.12 11.26
N GLU A 571 -13.49 23.49 10.73
CA GLU A 571 -13.78 22.06 10.93
C GLU A 571 -13.44 21.19 9.71
N ASP A 572 -13.12 21.83 8.58
CA ASP A 572 -12.81 21.14 7.31
C ASP A 572 -11.40 20.52 7.33
N ASP A 573 -10.51 21.09 8.14
CA ASP A 573 -9.20 20.55 8.49
C ASP A 573 -9.31 19.67 9.74
N TYR A 574 -9.49 18.37 9.53
CA TYR A 574 -9.65 17.40 10.61
C TYR A 574 -8.51 16.39 10.60
N ASP A 575 -8.09 16.00 11.80
CA ASP A 575 -7.11 14.94 12.03
C ASP A 575 -7.49 14.22 13.33
N ILE A 576 -7.98 13.00 13.15
CA ILE A 576 -8.67 12.24 14.21
C ILE A 576 -8.15 10.81 14.21
N ILE A 577 -7.77 10.29 15.37
CA ILE A 577 -7.49 8.86 15.52
C ILE A 577 -8.74 8.17 16.08
N PHE A 578 -9.13 7.05 15.45
CA PHE A 578 -10.12 6.14 16.00
C PHE A 578 -9.46 4.82 16.40
N SER A 579 -9.94 4.19 17.47
CA SER A 579 -9.76 2.74 17.60
C SER A 579 -10.54 2.03 16.49
N VAL A 580 -9.98 0.96 15.91
CA VAL A 580 -10.65 0.20 14.83
C VAL A 580 -11.98 -0.42 15.31
N GLU A 581 -12.06 -0.76 16.60
CA GLU A 581 -13.29 -1.21 17.25
C GLU A 581 -14.40 -0.13 17.19
N LYS A 582 -14.10 1.09 17.66
CA LYS A 582 -15.06 2.20 17.65
C LYS A 582 -15.39 2.63 16.23
N LEU A 583 -14.41 2.70 15.33
CA LEU A 583 -14.64 3.00 13.91
C LEU A 583 -15.64 2.02 13.29
N ARG A 584 -15.48 0.70 13.55
CA ARG A 584 -16.40 -0.33 13.07
C ARG A 584 -17.81 -0.13 13.62
N MET A 585 -17.92 0.20 14.91
CA MET A 585 -19.21 0.47 15.55
C MET A 585 -19.91 1.66 14.90
N ILE A 586 -19.20 2.78 14.70
CA ILE A 586 -19.72 3.98 14.03
C ILE A 586 -20.17 3.65 12.61
N CYS A 587 -19.36 2.93 11.83
CA CYS A 587 -19.72 2.52 10.47
C CYS A 587 -21.02 1.71 10.44
N LYS A 588 -21.25 0.82 11.42
CA LYS A 588 -22.49 0.03 11.53
C LYS A 588 -23.69 0.85 12.03
N GLN A 589 -23.44 1.93 12.76
CA GLN A 589 -24.46 2.82 13.35
C GLN A 589 -24.58 4.14 12.59
N ILE A 590 -24.47 4.10 11.25
CA ILE A 590 -24.46 5.32 10.44
C ILE A 590 -25.75 6.14 10.57
N GLU A 591 -26.86 5.50 10.95
CA GLU A 591 -28.15 6.13 11.24
C GLU A 591 -28.16 6.95 12.55
N ALA A 592 -27.11 6.86 13.38
CA ALA A 592 -26.95 7.74 14.53
C ALA A 592 -26.22 9.05 14.16
N LEU A 593 -25.63 9.11 12.95
CA LEU A 593 -24.95 10.31 12.48
C LEU A 593 -25.94 11.39 12.09
N SER A 594 -25.53 12.65 12.21
CA SER A 594 -26.37 13.82 11.98
C SER A 594 -26.07 14.48 10.65
N PHE A 595 -27.12 14.60 9.84
CA PHE A 595 -27.06 15.26 8.55
C PHE A 595 -27.65 16.67 8.62
N GLN A 596 -27.07 17.56 7.81
CA GLN A 596 -27.49 18.94 7.64
C GLN A 596 -27.82 19.20 6.18
N ALA A 597 -28.76 20.11 5.98
CA ALA A 597 -29.14 20.59 4.67
C ALA A 597 -28.41 21.91 4.38
N ILE A 598 -27.42 21.88 3.50
CA ILE A 598 -26.68 23.08 3.09
C ILE A 598 -27.39 23.67 1.87
N PRO A 599 -27.94 24.90 1.93
CA PRO A 599 -28.60 25.53 0.79
C PRO A 599 -27.60 25.81 -0.33
N GLU A 600 -27.90 25.35 -1.54
CA GLU A 600 -27.07 25.56 -2.73
C GLU A 600 -27.92 25.90 -3.95
N GLN A 601 -27.28 26.44 -4.98
CA GLN A 601 -27.89 26.77 -6.26
C GLN A 601 -27.43 25.78 -7.32
N HIS A 602 -28.38 25.02 -7.88
CA HIS A 602 -28.10 24.06 -8.94
C HIS A 602 -29.04 24.26 -10.11
N GLU A 603 -28.48 24.30 -11.32
CA GLU A 603 -29.27 24.06 -12.54
C GLU A 603 -29.72 22.60 -12.56
N TYR A 604 -30.96 22.35 -12.98
CA TYR A 604 -31.53 21.01 -13.04
C TYR A 604 -32.53 20.89 -14.20
N VAL A 605 -32.98 19.68 -14.47
CA VAL A 605 -34.06 19.42 -15.43
C VAL A 605 -35.28 18.80 -14.73
N GLU A 606 -36.45 19.17 -15.22
CA GLU A 606 -37.75 18.70 -14.75
C GLU A 606 -38.69 18.53 -15.94
N GLN A 607 -39.65 17.62 -15.82
CA GLN A 607 -40.70 17.47 -16.81
C GLN A 607 -41.86 18.42 -16.47
N ILE A 608 -42.10 19.40 -17.34
CA ILE A 608 -43.20 20.37 -17.26
C ILE A 608 -44.09 20.16 -18.48
N ASP A 609 -45.38 19.90 -18.27
CA ASP A 609 -46.36 19.63 -19.34
C ASP A 609 -45.95 18.55 -20.34
N GLY A 610 -45.18 17.55 -19.87
CA GLY A 610 -44.68 16.45 -20.68
C GLY A 610 -43.34 16.71 -21.36
N GLU A 611 -42.82 17.93 -21.33
CA GLU A 611 -41.54 18.32 -21.93
C GLU A 611 -40.43 18.51 -20.90
N TRP A 612 -39.21 18.06 -21.23
CA TRP A 612 -38.04 18.24 -20.37
C TRP A 612 -37.50 19.66 -20.48
N THR A 613 -37.61 20.42 -19.39
CA THR A 613 -37.20 21.82 -19.32
C THR A 613 -36.00 21.98 -18.40
N GLN A 614 -34.99 22.74 -18.86
CA GLN A 614 -33.87 23.13 -18.02
C GLN A 614 -34.25 24.34 -17.16
N ILE A 615 -34.10 24.19 -15.85
CA ILE A 615 -34.43 25.21 -14.86
C ILE A 615 -33.13 25.85 -14.35
N LYS A 616 -33.07 27.18 -14.50
CA LYS A 616 -31.96 28.02 -14.04
C LYS A 616 -32.45 28.94 -12.93
N PRO A 617 -32.31 28.52 -11.65
CA PRO A 617 -32.78 29.31 -10.52
C PRO A 617 -31.93 30.58 -10.34
N SER A 618 -32.53 31.65 -9.82
CA SER A 618 -31.84 32.91 -9.48
C SER A 618 -31.40 33.01 -8.00
N SER A 619 -31.77 32.02 -7.19
CA SER A 619 -31.42 31.92 -5.77
C SER A 619 -31.28 30.45 -5.35
N PHE A 620 -30.88 30.19 -4.10
CA PHE A 620 -30.75 28.83 -3.57
C PHE A 620 -32.07 28.04 -3.68
N ASN A 621 -32.08 27.05 -4.58
CA ASN A 621 -33.24 26.22 -4.92
C ASN A 621 -33.12 24.78 -4.41
N SER A 622 -31.98 24.41 -3.85
CA SER A 622 -31.65 23.03 -3.51
C SER A 622 -30.94 22.91 -2.17
N TYR A 623 -30.88 21.69 -1.66
CA TYR A 623 -30.10 21.32 -0.49
C TYR A 623 -29.10 20.22 -0.85
N ARG A 624 -27.85 20.43 -0.46
CA ARG A 624 -26.85 19.36 -0.33
C ARG A 624 -26.95 18.75 1.05
N LEU A 625 -26.96 17.41 1.09
CA LEU A 625 -27.01 16.64 2.33
C LEU A 625 -25.59 16.39 2.82
N HIS A 626 -25.24 17.02 3.94
CA HIS A 626 -23.88 17.02 4.47
C HIS A 626 -23.81 16.42 5.88
N CYS A 627 -22.84 15.55 6.11
CA CYS A 627 -22.50 14.98 7.41
C CYS A 627 -21.04 15.31 7.73
N SER A 628 -20.81 15.90 8.90
CA SER A 628 -19.46 16.13 9.42
C SER A 628 -18.93 14.86 10.10
N ILE A 629 -17.62 14.62 10.03
CA ILE A 629 -16.95 13.53 10.74
C ILE A 629 -17.12 13.64 12.27
N TYR A 630 -17.21 14.87 12.80
CA TYR A 630 -17.46 15.14 14.22
C TYR A 630 -18.84 14.71 14.70
N SER A 631 -19.76 14.39 13.78
CA SER A 631 -21.00 13.69 14.11
C SER A 631 -20.76 12.39 14.90
N ALA A 632 -19.60 11.75 14.73
CA ALA A 632 -19.23 10.54 15.46
C ALA A 632 -19.15 10.76 16.98
N LEU A 633 -18.96 11.99 17.46
CA LEU A 633 -18.93 12.31 18.89
C LEU A 633 -20.24 11.97 19.60
N LYS A 634 -21.37 11.91 18.89
CA LYS A 634 -22.66 11.45 19.47
C LYS A 634 -22.64 9.98 19.89
N LEU A 635 -21.68 9.21 19.38
CA LEU A 635 -21.49 7.78 19.65
C LEU A 635 -20.32 7.50 20.61
N CYS A 636 -19.73 8.55 21.18
CA CYS A 636 -18.64 8.47 22.14
C CYS A 636 -19.08 9.08 23.47
N SER A 637 -18.75 8.43 24.58
CA SER A 637 -18.79 9.08 25.89
C SER A 637 -17.56 9.98 26.06
N VAL A 638 -17.63 10.97 26.94
CA VAL A 638 -16.56 11.99 27.09
C VAL A 638 -15.24 11.36 27.57
N ASP A 639 -15.31 10.30 28.37
CA ASP A 639 -14.18 9.51 28.86
C ASP A 639 -13.49 8.69 27.76
N GLU A 640 -14.19 8.37 26.67
CA GLU A 640 -13.62 7.68 25.51
C GLU A 640 -12.85 8.62 24.56
N VAL A 641 -12.92 9.94 24.82
CA VAL A 641 -12.35 10.99 23.97
C VAL A 641 -11.16 11.67 24.64
N CYS A 642 -10.06 11.82 23.90
CA CYS A 642 -8.94 12.67 24.32
C CYS A 642 -8.65 13.75 23.28
N VAL A 643 -8.02 14.85 23.71
CA VAL A 643 -7.76 16.02 22.85
C VAL A 643 -6.27 16.34 22.86
N MET A 644 -5.67 16.46 21.69
CA MET A 644 -4.34 17.01 21.50
C MET A 644 -4.50 18.45 20.97
N GLN A 645 -4.12 19.42 21.78
CA GLN A 645 -4.16 20.83 21.41
C GLN A 645 -2.82 21.24 20.82
N VAL A 646 -2.87 21.71 19.57
CA VAL A 646 -1.67 22.04 18.79
C VAL A 646 -1.43 23.54 18.82
N LEU A 647 -0.26 23.93 19.32
CA LEU A 647 0.25 25.31 19.30
C LEU A 647 0.99 25.55 17.99
N GLU A 648 0.57 26.54 17.21
CA GLU A 648 1.30 26.96 15.99
C GLU A 648 2.69 27.53 16.31
#